data_AF-A0A962ICD1-F1
#
_entry.id   AF-A0A962ICD1-F1
#
_cell.length_a   1.000
_cell.length_b   1.000
_cell.length_c   1.000
_cell.angle_alpha   90.00
_cell.angle_beta   90.00
_cell.angle_gamma   90.00
#
_symmetry.space_group_name_H-M   'P 1'
#
loop_
_entity.id
_entity.type
_entity.pdbx_description
1 polymer ?
#
loop_
_entity_poly.entity_id
_entity_poly.type
_entity_poly.pdbx_seq_one_letter_code
_entity_poly.pdbx_strand_id
1 'polypeptide(L)'
;MQEVYFVRVVSDSVDSVRTGSNGTELGVMTYRGVGTRAVMHEVGGRNPLLADAGTNRDGERLDVSSFRFVGGALDGRQAQVVQPVSIRAAGQESADFGFNFSTVVNVNPDGQGSLRQSVLNANLLDSSRLEQVLPAPLAEDYGPEDNVVNFMIPAASLVDGEARIVLDGRLQVSGAHTVIDGRSLTANAGAGIVVLDSSFSDRDEDGIVFAATADQSVLRAVVVQNMGGVGVVLNGSSADALTGFRLLENTVSHNGYGTSLKDGVRLYYTNDSLVRANTITTSNGYGLILFMNNANNTISANSITVNRNGGLSLERNVHDNLLLDNTISNNPGYGVYLRDNASDNTFQNNTIADNGVGLGGIGISLGDSNANLFTGNTVSGQGSHGFQLYGSATGHRLEGNTIQGNGGHGIYLGGMVSATHISANTIAGQPWAGVAVNGTGVDNTITRNRIYGNGGLGIDLGVDGVTANDVGDVDTGPNWLLNYPEIKANSFGANETMILAYDFDLDVPSSPNGYRIEFFSSTDADATGHGEGEVYLGFVDIMHPGGGQRNFKGVLNAGQIVSADDNIAVTVTEKTGADTLGSTSEFSGVKQGGTSSVCTDLLSNPDADLGSLSMKENVSVVTLLETKDKDGNPISYMISGGVDAASFIIREPVPGATFDCSTLEFLSEDDDVVVTRNLSTFRTAGAGSPGDFEAPADAGQDNVYEVQITGVDVHGNSVTVPVRVSVQDVNEKPVIDSPAQVSFAEEGVEAVYDLTAVDSDAGDVEGQGLTYRLNGGADMALFTIDRATGILRFVSPPDYEIP
;
A
#
# COMPACT_ATOMS: atom_id res chain seq x y z
N MET A 1 -37.47 -18.31 -32.15
CA MET A 1 -37.17 -19.73 -31.87
C MET A 1 -35.76 -19.78 -31.35
N GLN A 2 -35.52 -20.43 -30.21
CA GLN A 2 -34.15 -20.71 -29.77
C GLN A 2 -33.53 -21.66 -30.78
N GLU A 3 -32.44 -21.25 -31.41
CA GLU A 3 -31.72 -22.14 -32.31
C GLU A 3 -30.88 -23.11 -31.49
N VAL A 4 -30.97 -24.40 -31.85
CA VAL A 4 -30.20 -25.47 -31.23
C VAL A 4 -29.04 -25.83 -32.16
N TYR A 5 -27.82 -25.65 -31.67
CA TYR A 5 -26.56 -25.98 -32.35
C TYR A 5 -25.97 -27.26 -31.76
N PHE A 6 -25.01 -27.88 -32.41
CA PHE A 6 -24.38 -29.09 -31.91
C PHE A 6 -22.86 -29.09 -32.09
N VAL A 7 -22.14 -29.71 -31.15
CA VAL A 7 -20.68 -29.87 -31.18
C VAL A 7 -20.31 -31.36 -31.20
N ARG A 8 -19.25 -31.74 -31.94
CA ARG A 8 -18.84 -33.12 -32.21
C ARG A 8 -17.34 -33.31 -32.36
N VAL A 9 -16.81 -34.38 -31.80
CA VAL A 9 -15.48 -34.94 -32.12
C VAL A 9 -15.55 -35.80 -33.40
N VAL A 10 -14.82 -35.43 -34.45
CA VAL A 10 -14.73 -36.08 -35.80
C VAL A 10 -13.34 -36.65 -36.07
N SER A 11 -13.14 -37.33 -37.21
CA SER A 11 -11.81 -37.83 -37.60
C SER A 11 -10.75 -36.73 -37.68
N ASP A 12 -9.52 -37.12 -37.37
CA ASP A 12 -8.21 -36.47 -37.53
C ASP A 12 -7.85 -35.96 -38.95
N SER A 13 -8.81 -35.82 -39.86
CA SER A 13 -8.54 -35.61 -41.29
C SER A 13 -8.65 -34.17 -41.78
N VAL A 14 -8.80 -33.19 -40.88
CA VAL A 14 -8.94 -31.77 -41.25
C VAL A 14 -7.94 -30.88 -40.54
N ASP A 15 -6.98 -30.39 -41.33
CA ASP A 15 -5.97 -29.43 -40.94
C ASP A 15 -6.53 -28.00 -40.95
N SER A 16 -5.97 -27.14 -40.10
CA SER A 16 -6.30 -25.71 -40.11
C SER A 16 -5.67 -25.00 -41.31
N VAL A 17 -6.30 -23.90 -41.75
CA VAL A 17 -5.74 -23.02 -42.79
C VAL A 17 -5.00 -21.82 -42.22
N ARG A 18 -4.90 -21.73 -40.88
CA ARG A 18 -4.15 -20.70 -40.15
C ARG A 18 -2.65 -20.96 -40.24
N THR A 19 -1.84 -19.92 -40.07
CA THR A 19 -0.38 -20.06 -40.12
C THR A 19 0.07 -20.95 -38.95
N GLY A 20 1.05 -21.82 -39.20
CA GLY A 20 1.60 -22.75 -38.21
C GLY A 20 0.95 -24.13 -38.16
N SER A 21 -0.12 -24.36 -38.94
CA SER A 21 -0.69 -25.68 -39.16
C SER A 21 0.34 -26.68 -39.66
N ASN A 22 0.32 -27.89 -39.10
CA ASN A 22 1.24 -28.96 -39.47
C ASN A 22 0.60 -30.37 -39.47
N GLY A 23 -0.73 -30.44 -39.30
CA GLY A 23 -1.51 -31.67 -39.26
C GLY A 23 -1.51 -32.39 -37.91
N THR A 24 -0.95 -31.77 -36.86
CA THR A 24 -1.06 -32.28 -35.48
C THR A 24 -2.16 -31.57 -34.69
N GLU A 25 -2.62 -30.42 -35.18
CA GLU A 25 -3.82 -29.76 -34.67
C GLU A 25 -5.07 -30.61 -34.91
N LEU A 26 -5.94 -30.70 -33.92
CA LEU A 26 -7.22 -31.42 -34.04
C LEU A 26 -8.35 -30.48 -33.62
N GLY A 27 -9.18 -30.10 -34.59
CA GLY A 27 -10.37 -29.29 -34.35
C GLY A 27 -11.56 -30.13 -33.90
N VAL A 28 -12.48 -29.53 -33.15
CA VAL A 28 -13.79 -30.08 -32.83
C VAL A 28 -14.78 -29.54 -33.85
N MET A 29 -15.56 -30.42 -34.48
CA MET A 29 -16.56 -29.99 -35.44
C MET A 29 -17.77 -29.35 -34.73
N THR A 30 -18.25 -28.23 -35.24
CA THR A 30 -19.49 -27.56 -34.81
C THR A 30 -20.48 -27.51 -35.97
N TYR A 31 -21.77 -27.75 -35.73
CA TYR A 31 -22.81 -27.73 -36.76
C TYR A 31 -24.13 -27.15 -36.25
N ARG A 32 -24.95 -26.61 -37.17
CA ARG A 32 -26.30 -26.10 -36.88
C ARG A 32 -27.33 -27.23 -37.01
N GLY A 33 -28.42 -27.21 -36.24
CA GLY A 33 -29.44 -28.27 -36.29
C GLY A 33 -30.50 -28.18 -37.41
N VAL A 34 -30.45 -27.17 -38.31
CA VAL A 34 -31.60 -26.76 -39.15
C VAL A 34 -31.33 -26.55 -40.65
N GLY A 35 -30.20 -27.02 -41.19
CA GLY A 35 -29.84 -26.89 -42.61
C GLY A 35 -30.55 -27.84 -43.58
N THR A 36 -30.62 -27.43 -44.86
CA THR A 36 -31.26 -28.22 -45.95
C THR A 36 -30.30 -28.57 -47.10
N ARG A 37 -29.02 -28.16 -47.05
CA ARG A 37 -28.01 -28.41 -48.10
C ARG A 37 -26.65 -28.74 -47.47
N ALA A 38 -25.90 -29.63 -48.13
CA ALA A 38 -24.49 -29.89 -47.81
C ALA A 38 -23.62 -28.67 -48.17
N VAL A 39 -22.63 -28.35 -47.35
CA VAL A 39 -21.71 -27.21 -47.52
C VAL A 39 -20.28 -27.74 -47.53
N MET A 40 -19.40 -27.17 -48.37
CA MET A 40 -17.98 -27.56 -48.37
C MET A 40 -17.32 -27.18 -47.04
N HIS A 41 -16.46 -28.06 -46.52
CA HIS A 41 -15.76 -27.92 -45.24
C HIS A 41 -16.64 -28.04 -43.98
N GLU A 42 -17.91 -28.42 -44.15
CA GLU A 42 -18.82 -28.85 -43.09
C GLU A 42 -19.13 -30.35 -43.30
N VAL A 43 -18.54 -31.26 -42.52
CA VAL A 43 -18.86 -32.71 -42.56
C VAL A 43 -20.33 -32.95 -42.19
N GLY A 44 -21.19 -33.19 -43.19
CA GLY A 44 -22.65 -33.33 -43.09
C GLY A 44 -23.41 -32.05 -43.42
N GLY A 45 -22.72 -30.92 -43.70
CA GLY A 45 -23.33 -29.61 -43.85
C GLY A 45 -24.02 -29.09 -42.57
N ARG A 46 -24.84 -28.05 -42.73
CA ARG A 46 -25.66 -27.43 -41.67
C ARG A 46 -26.75 -28.32 -41.08
N ASN A 47 -26.76 -29.63 -41.37
CA ASN A 47 -27.68 -30.62 -40.81
C ASN A 47 -27.01 -32.00 -40.82
N PRO A 48 -26.74 -32.60 -39.65
CA PRO A 48 -25.95 -33.83 -39.51
C PRO A 48 -26.53 -35.06 -40.23
N LEU A 49 -27.80 -34.97 -40.66
CA LEU A 49 -28.49 -36.02 -41.42
C LEU A 49 -28.17 -35.99 -42.93
N LEU A 50 -27.58 -34.90 -43.45
CA LEU A 50 -27.19 -34.78 -44.85
C LEU A 50 -25.80 -35.40 -45.08
N ALA A 51 -25.53 -35.84 -46.32
CA ALA A 51 -24.22 -36.37 -46.71
C ALA A 51 -23.24 -35.23 -47.00
N ASP A 52 -21.96 -35.46 -46.70
CA ASP A 52 -20.86 -34.52 -46.97
C ASP A 52 -20.82 -34.01 -48.41
N ALA A 53 -20.45 -32.74 -48.58
CA ALA A 53 -20.02 -32.24 -49.88
C ALA A 53 -18.73 -32.97 -50.30
N GLY A 54 -18.61 -33.31 -51.59
CA GLY A 54 -17.64 -34.30 -52.12
C GLY A 54 -16.13 -34.00 -51.97
N THR A 55 -15.73 -33.07 -51.11
CA THR A 55 -14.34 -32.80 -50.72
C THR A 55 -13.91 -33.49 -49.42
N ASN A 56 -14.85 -33.97 -48.59
CA ASN A 56 -14.54 -34.89 -47.49
C ASN A 56 -14.65 -36.32 -48.03
N ARG A 57 -13.56 -37.09 -47.94
CA ARG A 57 -13.47 -38.41 -48.56
C ARG A 57 -14.34 -39.41 -47.79
N ASP A 58 -15.52 -39.70 -48.36
CA ASP A 58 -16.26 -40.98 -48.33
C ASP A 58 -17.75 -40.95 -47.92
N GLY A 59 -18.39 -39.79 -47.84
CA GLY A 59 -19.87 -39.69 -47.78
C GLY A 59 -20.48 -40.16 -46.46
N GLU A 60 -19.73 -40.02 -45.38
CA GLU A 60 -20.15 -40.25 -44.00
C GLU A 60 -21.40 -39.42 -43.63
N ARG A 61 -22.28 -39.98 -42.79
CA ARG A 61 -23.44 -39.31 -42.21
C ARG A 61 -23.51 -39.60 -40.71
N LEU A 62 -24.00 -38.70 -39.88
CA LEU A 62 -24.22 -38.99 -38.45
C LEU A 62 -25.68 -39.37 -38.22
N ASP A 63 -25.92 -40.58 -37.71
CA ASP A 63 -27.20 -40.93 -37.14
C ASP A 63 -27.34 -40.24 -35.78
N VAL A 64 -28.08 -39.14 -35.74
CA VAL A 64 -28.33 -38.35 -34.51
C VAL A 64 -29.15 -39.08 -33.45
N SER A 65 -29.75 -40.23 -33.77
CA SER A 65 -30.49 -41.05 -32.80
C SER A 65 -29.60 -42.05 -32.06
N SER A 66 -28.52 -42.51 -32.71
CA SER A 66 -27.56 -43.48 -32.13
C SER A 66 -26.16 -42.89 -31.91
N PHE A 67 -25.94 -41.66 -32.36
CA PHE A 67 -24.65 -40.98 -32.43
C PHE A 67 -23.55 -41.79 -33.11
N ARG A 68 -23.91 -42.66 -34.05
CA ARG A 68 -22.97 -43.43 -34.87
C ARG A 68 -22.89 -42.88 -36.29
N PHE A 69 -21.71 -42.93 -36.87
CA PHE A 69 -21.52 -42.65 -38.28
C PHE A 69 -22.12 -43.78 -39.13
N VAL A 70 -22.70 -43.41 -40.27
CA VAL A 70 -23.27 -44.30 -41.27
C VAL A 70 -22.68 -43.95 -42.63
N GLY A 71 -22.10 -44.92 -43.33
CA GLY A 71 -21.39 -44.72 -44.59
C GLY A 71 -19.96 -44.19 -44.42
N GLY A 72 -19.17 -44.30 -45.50
CA GLY A 72 -17.79 -43.86 -45.55
C GLY A 72 -16.81 -44.64 -44.66
N ALA A 73 -15.62 -44.08 -44.43
CA ALA A 73 -14.55 -44.69 -43.64
C ALA A 73 -14.84 -44.73 -42.13
N LEU A 74 -15.88 -44.02 -41.69
CA LEU A 74 -16.28 -43.92 -40.28
C LEU A 74 -17.49 -44.79 -39.93
N ASP A 75 -18.07 -45.55 -40.88
CA ASP A 75 -19.27 -46.37 -40.69
C ASP A 75 -19.22 -47.22 -39.40
N GLY A 76 -20.24 -47.08 -38.56
CA GLY A 76 -20.37 -47.79 -37.29
C GLY A 76 -19.56 -47.22 -36.11
N ARG A 77 -18.66 -46.25 -36.32
CA ARG A 77 -17.95 -45.56 -35.22
C ARG A 77 -18.89 -44.61 -34.49
N GLN A 78 -18.71 -44.47 -33.18
CA GLN A 78 -19.52 -43.55 -32.35
C GLN A 78 -18.86 -42.17 -32.29
N ALA A 79 -19.64 -41.11 -32.46
CA ALA A 79 -19.21 -39.76 -32.13
C ALA A 79 -18.92 -39.70 -30.62
N GLN A 80 -17.72 -39.25 -30.23
CA GLN A 80 -17.30 -39.33 -28.83
C GLN A 80 -18.16 -38.46 -27.90
N VAL A 81 -18.60 -37.29 -28.38
CA VAL A 81 -19.53 -36.37 -27.70
C VAL A 81 -20.42 -35.70 -28.75
N VAL A 82 -21.71 -35.54 -28.46
CA VAL A 82 -22.66 -34.72 -29.24
C VAL A 82 -23.51 -33.90 -28.27
N GLN A 83 -23.43 -32.58 -28.33
CA GLN A 83 -24.12 -31.70 -27.38
C GLN A 83 -24.99 -30.64 -28.07
N PRO A 84 -26.28 -30.50 -27.72
CA PRO A 84 -27.08 -29.35 -28.12
C PRO A 84 -26.66 -28.08 -27.35
N VAL A 85 -26.53 -26.96 -28.06
CA VAL A 85 -26.20 -25.64 -27.52
C VAL A 85 -27.35 -24.70 -27.90
N SER A 86 -27.81 -23.87 -26.97
CA SER A 86 -28.85 -22.87 -27.26
C SER A 86 -28.24 -21.48 -27.20
N ILE A 87 -28.10 -20.79 -28.34
CA ILE A 87 -27.64 -19.39 -28.35
C ILE A 87 -28.82 -18.50 -27.98
N ARG A 88 -28.63 -17.64 -26.96
CA ARG A 88 -29.68 -16.74 -26.44
C ARG A 88 -30.00 -15.55 -27.33
N ALA A 89 -29.18 -15.25 -28.33
CA ALA A 89 -29.43 -14.20 -29.31
C ALA A 89 -29.94 -14.79 -30.63
N ALA A 90 -31.13 -14.36 -31.08
CA ALA A 90 -31.64 -14.70 -32.40
C ALA A 90 -30.88 -13.87 -33.46
N GLY A 91 -30.39 -14.53 -34.53
CA GLY A 91 -29.98 -13.82 -35.76
C GLY A 91 -28.49 -13.79 -36.13
N GLN A 92 -27.61 -14.58 -35.52
CA GLN A 92 -26.22 -14.73 -36.00
C GLN A 92 -26.18 -15.69 -37.20
N GLU A 93 -26.63 -15.25 -38.38
CA GLU A 93 -26.49 -16.00 -39.65
C GLU A 93 -25.03 -16.07 -40.14
N SER A 94 -24.12 -15.33 -39.52
CA SER A 94 -22.70 -15.17 -39.85
C SER A 94 -21.72 -15.92 -38.95
N ALA A 95 -22.18 -16.71 -37.96
CA ALA A 95 -21.27 -17.57 -37.21
C ALA A 95 -20.72 -18.66 -38.15
N ASP A 96 -19.41 -18.68 -38.38
CA ASP A 96 -18.76 -19.67 -39.24
C ASP A 96 -18.76 -21.04 -38.53
N PHE A 97 -19.46 -22.01 -39.10
CA PHE A 97 -19.59 -23.36 -38.55
C PHE A 97 -18.72 -24.32 -39.37
N GLY A 98 -17.92 -25.13 -38.69
CA GLY A 98 -16.87 -25.94 -39.29
C GLY A 98 -16.02 -26.60 -38.21
N PHE A 99 -14.70 -26.45 -38.28
CA PHE A 99 -13.76 -26.97 -37.27
C PHE A 99 -13.34 -25.86 -36.31
N ASN A 100 -13.63 -26.04 -35.03
CA ASN A 100 -13.20 -25.15 -33.96
C ASN A 100 -11.99 -25.72 -33.24
N PHE A 101 -10.88 -24.99 -33.23
CA PHE A 101 -9.61 -25.43 -32.68
C PHE A 101 -9.36 -24.99 -31.22
N SER A 102 -10.30 -24.26 -30.61
CA SER A 102 -10.18 -23.72 -29.25
C SER A 102 -11.23 -24.28 -28.30
N THR A 103 -12.01 -25.29 -28.70
CA THR A 103 -13.13 -25.83 -27.90
C THR A 103 -12.73 -27.10 -27.14
N VAL A 104 -13.04 -27.13 -25.85
CA VAL A 104 -12.90 -28.30 -24.97
C VAL A 104 -14.28 -28.89 -24.70
N VAL A 105 -14.49 -30.18 -25.01
CA VAL A 105 -15.80 -30.86 -24.88
C VAL A 105 -15.77 -32.09 -23.99
N ASN A 106 -14.60 -32.46 -23.46
CA ASN A 106 -14.44 -33.61 -22.59
C ASN A 106 -13.34 -33.34 -21.54
N VAL A 107 -13.25 -34.26 -20.58
CA VAL A 107 -12.26 -34.21 -19.48
C VAL A 107 -11.06 -35.13 -19.71
N ASN A 108 -10.87 -35.62 -20.94
CA ASN A 108 -9.78 -36.53 -21.25
C ASN A 108 -8.42 -35.79 -21.12
N PRO A 109 -7.34 -36.51 -20.73
CA PRO A 109 -6.01 -35.93 -20.60
C PRO A 109 -5.44 -35.43 -21.94
N ASP A 110 -5.83 -36.06 -23.04
CA ASP A 110 -5.33 -35.81 -24.39
C ASP A 110 -6.36 -36.16 -25.47
N GLY A 111 -5.97 -35.94 -26.73
CA GLY A 111 -6.79 -36.22 -27.91
C GLY A 111 -7.83 -35.13 -28.22
N GLN A 112 -8.53 -35.31 -29.34
CA GLN A 112 -9.45 -34.29 -29.86
C GLN A 112 -10.54 -33.90 -28.84
N GLY A 113 -10.75 -32.59 -28.69
CA GLY A 113 -11.72 -32.03 -27.73
C GLY A 113 -11.26 -32.00 -26.27
N SER A 114 -10.02 -32.42 -25.97
CA SER A 114 -9.39 -32.21 -24.67
C SER A 114 -8.79 -30.81 -24.53
N LEU A 115 -8.51 -30.41 -23.28
CA LEU A 115 -7.78 -29.17 -23.00
C LEU A 115 -6.35 -29.21 -23.57
N ARG A 116 -5.63 -30.32 -23.41
CA ARG A 116 -4.27 -30.46 -23.94
C ARG A 116 -4.23 -30.25 -25.45
N GLN A 117 -5.21 -30.76 -26.18
CA GLN A 117 -5.31 -30.54 -27.62
C GLN A 117 -5.64 -29.09 -27.96
N SER A 118 -6.55 -28.44 -27.23
CA SER A 118 -6.89 -27.03 -27.48
C SER A 118 -5.67 -26.12 -27.24
N VAL A 119 -4.87 -26.42 -26.22
CA VAL A 119 -3.60 -25.73 -25.96
C VAL A 119 -2.58 -26.01 -27.06
N LEU A 120 -2.44 -27.26 -27.52
CA LEU A 120 -1.57 -27.59 -28.66
C LEU A 120 -1.96 -26.78 -29.90
N ASN A 121 -3.25 -26.69 -30.19
CA ASN A 121 -3.75 -25.90 -31.31
C ASN A 121 -3.42 -24.41 -31.13
N ALA A 122 -3.56 -23.86 -29.92
CA ALA A 122 -3.23 -22.46 -29.61
C ALA A 122 -1.72 -22.17 -29.72
N ASN A 123 -0.88 -23.14 -29.36
CA ASN A 123 0.57 -23.02 -29.49
C ASN A 123 1.04 -23.03 -30.94
N LEU A 124 0.33 -23.72 -31.83
CA LEU A 124 0.70 -23.86 -33.23
C LEU A 124 0.12 -22.75 -34.11
N LEU A 125 -1.15 -22.39 -33.90
CA LEU A 125 -1.93 -21.64 -34.86
C LEU A 125 -1.99 -20.16 -34.49
N ASP A 126 -1.69 -19.28 -35.45
CA ASP A 126 -1.75 -17.83 -35.26
C ASP A 126 -3.20 -17.28 -35.08
N SER A 127 -3.30 -16.02 -34.64
CA SER A 127 -4.56 -15.28 -34.46
C SER A 127 -5.10 -14.65 -35.75
N SER A 128 -4.33 -14.62 -36.85
CA SER A 128 -4.63 -13.82 -38.06
C SER A 128 -5.96 -14.14 -38.78
N ARG A 129 -6.57 -15.29 -38.46
CA ARG A 129 -7.90 -15.71 -38.94
C ARG A 129 -8.73 -16.35 -37.82
N LEU A 130 -8.44 -15.99 -36.58
CA LEU A 130 -9.20 -16.48 -35.44
C LEU A 130 -10.44 -15.59 -35.27
N GLU A 131 -11.61 -16.13 -35.60
CA GLU A 131 -12.88 -15.49 -35.28
C GLU A 131 -13.56 -16.28 -34.14
N GLN A 132 -13.67 -15.65 -32.98
CA GLN A 132 -14.34 -16.23 -31.82
C GLN A 132 -15.57 -15.41 -31.42
N VAL A 133 -16.68 -16.12 -31.24
CA VAL A 133 -17.91 -15.53 -30.66
C VAL A 133 -17.97 -15.95 -29.20
N LEU A 134 -17.77 -14.99 -28.31
CA LEU A 134 -17.79 -15.18 -26.87
C LEU A 134 -19.14 -14.73 -26.27
N PRO A 135 -19.60 -15.34 -25.16
CA PRO A 135 -20.67 -14.78 -24.34
C PRO A 135 -20.34 -13.35 -23.92
N ALA A 136 -21.35 -12.46 -23.83
CA ALA A 136 -21.14 -11.04 -23.56
C ALA A 136 -20.19 -10.73 -22.38
N PRO A 137 -20.29 -11.39 -21.20
CA PRO A 137 -19.36 -11.12 -20.09
C PRO A 137 -17.90 -11.47 -20.39
N LEU A 138 -17.64 -12.42 -21.30
CA LEU A 138 -16.29 -12.78 -21.73
C LEU A 138 -15.81 -11.88 -22.89
N ALA A 139 -16.73 -11.46 -23.77
CA ALA A 139 -16.42 -10.57 -24.88
C ALA A 139 -16.01 -9.15 -24.43
N GLU A 140 -16.39 -8.73 -23.23
CA GLU A 140 -15.93 -7.47 -22.62
C GLU A 140 -14.47 -7.55 -22.11
N ASP A 141 -14.00 -8.74 -21.75
CA ASP A 141 -12.69 -8.96 -21.12
C ASP A 141 -11.57 -9.32 -22.13
N TYR A 142 -11.94 -9.74 -23.35
CA TYR A 142 -11.04 -10.32 -24.35
C TYR A 142 -11.25 -9.73 -25.74
N GLY A 143 -10.14 -9.43 -26.41
CA GLY A 143 -10.11 -8.83 -27.74
C GLY A 143 -10.03 -9.85 -28.89
N PRO A 144 -10.04 -9.39 -30.15
CA PRO A 144 -9.98 -10.27 -31.32
C PRO A 144 -8.65 -11.03 -31.48
N GLU A 145 -7.57 -10.58 -30.83
CA GLU A 145 -6.28 -11.26 -30.83
C GLU A 145 -6.22 -12.41 -29.79
N ASP A 146 -7.15 -12.43 -28.83
CA ASP A 146 -7.15 -13.39 -27.74
C ASP A 146 -7.70 -14.76 -28.20
N ASN A 147 -6.88 -15.79 -28.05
CA ASN A 147 -7.29 -17.17 -28.32
C ASN A 147 -7.89 -17.80 -27.07
N VAL A 148 -9.20 -17.61 -26.90
CA VAL A 148 -9.95 -18.12 -25.76
C VAL A 148 -10.28 -19.59 -25.92
N VAL A 149 -9.83 -20.39 -24.94
CA VAL A 149 -10.23 -21.79 -24.77
C VAL A 149 -11.67 -21.82 -24.25
N ASN A 150 -12.59 -22.35 -25.06
CA ASN A 150 -14.01 -22.40 -24.76
C ASN A 150 -14.39 -23.76 -24.15
N PHE A 151 -14.65 -23.79 -22.83
CA PHE A 151 -15.07 -25.00 -22.13
C PHE A 151 -16.56 -25.28 -22.37
N MET A 152 -16.85 -26.25 -23.22
CA MET A 152 -18.17 -26.77 -23.56
C MET A 152 -18.32 -28.22 -23.06
N ILE A 153 -17.88 -28.49 -21.84
CA ILE A 153 -17.93 -29.82 -21.23
C ILE A 153 -19.38 -30.12 -20.79
N PRO A 154 -19.98 -31.27 -21.15
CA PRO A 154 -21.34 -31.59 -20.78
C PRO A 154 -21.55 -31.66 -19.27
N ALA A 155 -22.72 -31.21 -18.79
CA ALA A 155 -23.11 -31.31 -17.39
C ALA A 155 -23.03 -32.76 -16.85
N ALA A 156 -23.29 -33.76 -17.70
CA ALA A 156 -23.19 -35.17 -17.34
C ALA A 156 -21.75 -35.68 -17.13
N SER A 157 -20.75 -34.91 -17.60
CA SER A 157 -19.32 -35.18 -17.40
C SER A 157 -18.76 -34.45 -16.17
N LEU A 158 -19.58 -33.64 -15.48
CA LEU A 158 -19.19 -32.97 -14.25
C LEU A 158 -19.38 -33.91 -13.06
N VAL A 159 -18.41 -33.91 -12.14
CA VAL A 159 -18.49 -34.62 -10.86
C VAL A 159 -18.58 -33.55 -9.78
N ASP A 160 -19.66 -33.57 -8.99
CA ASP A 160 -19.94 -32.56 -7.97
C ASP A 160 -19.95 -31.10 -8.52
N GLY A 161 -20.32 -30.93 -9.79
CA GLY A 161 -20.31 -29.64 -10.47
C GLY A 161 -18.95 -29.23 -11.05
N GLU A 162 -17.94 -30.09 -10.98
CA GLU A 162 -16.59 -29.81 -11.46
C GLU A 162 -16.27 -30.57 -12.75
N ALA A 163 -15.72 -29.86 -13.72
CA ALA A 163 -15.03 -30.44 -14.87
C ALA A 163 -13.60 -30.78 -14.46
N ARG A 164 -13.39 -31.99 -13.93
CA ARG A 164 -12.09 -32.47 -13.47
C ARG A 164 -11.28 -33.05 -14.62
N ILE A 165 -10.30 -32.30 -15.10
CA ILE A 165 -9.35 -32.72 -16.13
C ILE A 165 -8.09 -33.24 -15.44
N VAL A 166 -7.84 -34.54 -15.54
CA VAL A 166 -6.66 -35.18 -14.92
C VAL A 166 -5.51 -35.14 -15.91
N LEU A 167 -4.48 -34.34 -15.62
CA LEU A 167 -3.27 -34.25 -16.43
C LEU A 167 -2.39 -35.49 -16.22
N ASP A 168 -1.79 -36.00 -17.30
CA ASP A 168 -0.83 -37.11 -17.32
C ASP A 168 0.65 -36.69 -17.44
N GLY A 169 0.88 -35.39 -17.70
CA GLY A 169 2.15 -34.65 -17.61
C GLY A 169 1.89 -33.14 -17.68
N ARG A 170 2.93 -32.31 -17.65
CA ARG A 170 2.77 -30.84 -17.68
C ARG A 170 1.93 -30.36 -18.87
N LEU A 171 1.14 -29.31 -18.67
CA LEU A 171 0.40 -28.60 -19.70
C LEU A 171 1.22 -27.39 -20.17
N GLN A 172 1.85 -27.50 -21.33
CA GLN A 172 2.71 -26.45 -21.87
C GLN A 172 1.94 -25.48 -22.76
N VAL A 173 1.92 -24.20 -22.40
CA VAL A 173 1.41 -23.10 -23.21
C VAL A 173 2.59 -22.29 -23.74
N SER A 174 2.60 -21.99 -25.04
CA SER A 174 3.65 -21.21 -25.71
C SER A 174 3.12 -20.22 -26.74
N GLY A 175 1.84 -20.30 -27.12
CA GLY A 175 1.21 -19.29 -27.96
C GLY A 175 0.92 -18.02 -27.16
N ALA A 176 1.32 -16.86 -27.68
CA ALA A 176 0.90 -15.56 -27.16
C ALA A 176 -0.63 -15.43 -27.19
N HIS A 177 -1.18 -14.56 -26.35
CA HIS A 177 -2.62 -14.29 -26.28
C HIS A 177 -3.48 -15.54 -26.00
N THR A 178 -2.92 -16.60 -25.42
CA THR A 178 -3.69 -17.80 -25.07
C THR A 178 -4.48 -17.55 -23.79
N VAL A 179 -5.80 -17.68 -23.85
CA VAL A 179 -6.69 -17.42 -22.72
C VAL A 179 -7.34 -18.72 -22.26
N ILE A 180 -7.04 -19.14 -21.03
CA ILE A 180 -7.72 -20.24 -20.35
C ILE A 180 -8.60 -19.64 -19.26
N ASP A 181 -9.89 -19.46 -19.56
CA ASP A 181 -10.87 -18.90 -18.62
C ASP A 181 -11.96 -19.92 -18.27
N GLY A 182 -11.96 -20.36 -17.02
CA GLY A 182 -12.94 -21.31 -16.47
C GLY A 182 -14.37 -20.78 -16.45
N ARG A 183 -14.58 -19.44 -16.49
CA ARG A 183 -15.93 -18.83 -16.57
C ARG A 183 -16.64 -19.19 -17.88
N SER A 184 -15.91 -19.57 -18.94
CA SER A 184 -16.53 -20.08 -20.17
C SER A 184 -17.35 -21.35 -19.92
N LEU A 185 -16.93 -22.21 -18.98
CA LEU A 185 -17.74 -23.36 -18.58
C LEU A 185 -19.02 -22.93 -17.88
N THR A 186 -18.94 -21.97 -16.95
CA THR A 186 -20.14 -21.47 -16.23
C THR A 186 -21.13 -20.80 -17.20
N ALA A 187 -20.65 -20.02 -18.17
CA ALA A 187 -21.51 -19.44 -19.20
C ALA A 187 -22.26 -20.51 -20.02
N ASN A 188 -21.64 -21.67 -20.22
CA ASN A 188 -22.20 -22.78 -21.01
C ASN A 188 -23.06 -23.75 -20.17
N ALA A 189 -22.64 -24.11 -18.95
CA ALA A 189 -23.22 -25.16 -18.11
C ALA A 189 -23.92 -24.65 -16.83
N GLY A 190 -23.82 -23.36 -16.51
CA GLY A 190 -24.54 -22.68 -15.43
C GLY A 190 -23.94 -22.79 -14.02
N ALA A 191 -23.25 -23.88 -13.66
CA ALA A 191 -22.63 -24.06 -12.34
C ALA A 191 -21.26 -24.76 -12.36
N GLY A 192 -20.68 -24.95 -13.55
CA GLY A 192 -19.45 -25.74 -13.72
C GLY A 192 -18.17 -24.98 -13.35
N ILE A 193 -17.29 -25.59 -12.56
CA ILE A 193 -15.91 -25.13 -12.28
C ILE A 193 -14.91 -25.99 -13.07
N VAL A 194 -13.85 -25.39 -13.61
CA VAL A 194 -12.76 -26.13 -14.26
C VAL A 194 -11.67 -26.46 -13.23
N VAL A 195 -11.38 -27.75 -13.08
CA VAL A 195 -10.35 -28.25 -12.15
C VAL A 195 -9.30 -29.00 -12.95
N LEU A 196 -8.05 -28.56 -12.83
CA LEU A 196 -6.86 -29.26 -13.31
C LEU A 196 -6.27 -30.05 -12.14
N ASP A 197 -6.34 -31.37 -12.24
CA ASP A 197 -5.77 -32.32 -11.29
C ASP A 197 -4.62 -33.09 -11.98
N SER A 198 -3.91 -33.96 -11.27
CA SER A 198 -2.81 -34.72 -11.86
C SER A 198 -2.87 -36.21 -11.54
N SER A 199 -2.37 -37.03 -12.47
CA SER A 199 -2.04 -38.45 -12.21
C SER A 199 -0.58 -38.63 -11.79
N PHE A 200 0.13 -37.54 -11.48
CA PHE A 200 1.59 -37.51 -11.27
C PHE A 200 1.98 -36.73 -10.00
N SER A 201 1.09 -36.69 -9.02
CA SER A 201 1.30 -36.02 -7.72
C SER A 201 2.45 -36.62 -6.90
N ASP A 202 3.04 -37.72 -7.34
CA ASP A 202 4.11 -38.47 -6.69
C ASP A 202 5.51 -38.24 -7.29
N ARG A 203 5.63 -37.41 -8.33
CA ARG A 203 6.89 -37.11 -9.03
C ARG A 203 7.03 -35.64 -9.38
N ASP A 204 8.27 -35.19 -9.59
CA ASP A 204 8.60 -33.77 -9.82
C ASP A 204 8.23 -33.28 -11.23
N GLU A 205 6.93 -33.08 -11.48
CA GLU A 205 6.41 -32.59 -12.75
C GLU A 205 5.45 -31.41 -12.49
N ASP A 206 5.76 -30.25 -13.08
CA ASP A 206 4.95 -29.04 -12.96
C ASP A 206 3.56 -29.20 -13.60
N GLY A 207 2.58 -28.44 -13.12
CA GLY A 207 1.20 -28.45 -13.62
C GLY A 207 1.08 -27.74 -14.96
N ILE A 208 0.73 -26.45 -14.93
CA ILE A 208 0.64 -25.62 -16.13
C ILE A 208 1.85 -24.70 -16.24
N VAL A 209 2.47 -24.67 -17.43
CA VAL A 209 3.68 -23.89 -17.69
C VAL A 209 3.45 -23.00 -18.90
N PHE A 210 3.57 -21.69 -18.71
CA PHE A 210 3.56 -20.69 -19.78
C PHE A 210 5.01 -20.37 -20.16
N ALA A 211 5.39 -20.60 -21.41
CA ALA A 211 6.72 -20.29 -21.92
C ALA A 211 6.91 -18.78 -22.09
N ALA A 212 8.16 -18.34 -22.26
CA ALA A 212 8.52 -16.94 -22.57
C ALA A 212 7.69 -16.33 -23.71
N THR A 213 7.37 -17.11 -24.75
CA THR A 213 6.61 -16.66 -25.92
C THR A 213 5.10 -16.53 -25.69
N ALA A 214 4.61 -16.87 -24.49
CA ALA A 214 3.19 -16.83 -24.15
C ALA A 214 2.73 -15.44 -23.68
N ASP A 215 3.32 -14.37 -24.20
CA ASP A 215 2.98 -12.99 -23.84
C ASP A 215 1.48 -12.72 -23.90
N GLN A 216 1.00 -11.81 -23.05
CA GLN A 216 -0.41 -11.39 -22.99
C GLN A 216 -1.42 -12.51 -22.66
N SER A 217 -0.94 -13.73 -22.34
CA SER A 217 -1.81 -14.87 -22.02
C SER A 217 -2.52 -14.66 -20.68
N VAL A 218 -3.62 -15.39 -20.52
CA VAL A 218 -4.47 -15.31 -19.32
C VAL A 218 -4.78 -16.69 -18.79
N LEU A 219 -4.66 -16.85 -17.47
CA LEU A 219 -5.26 -17.95 -16.73
C LEU A 219 -6.25 -17.36 -15.74
N ARG A 220 -7.55 -17.69 -15.88
CA ARG A 220 -8.62 -17.14 -15.05
C ARG A 220 -9.62 -18.17 -14.56
N ALA A 221 -10.02 -18.06 -13.30
CA ALA A 221 -11.10 -18.85 -12.70
C ALA A 221 -10.92 -20.38 -12.86
N VAL A 222 -9.67 -20.85 -12.77
CA VAL A 222 -9.33 -22.27 -12.82
C VAL A 222 -8.83 -22.73 -11.45
N VAL A 223 -9.19 -23.95 -11.05
CA VAL A 223 -8.58 -24.63 -9.91
C VAL A 223 -7.41 -25.48 -10.41
N VAL A 224 -6.21 -25.26 -9.90
CA VAL A 224 -5.00 -26.05 -10.20
C VAL A 224 -4.56 -26.75 -8.92
N GLN A 225 -4.60 -28.09 -8.90
CA GLN A 225 -4.34 -28.83 -7.67
C GLN A 225 -3.59 -30.14 -7.85
N ASN A 226 -2.99 -30.61 -6.76
CA ASN A 226 -2.29 -31.90 -6.65
C ASN A 226 -1.19 -32.09 -7.71
N MET A 227 -0.53 -31.01 -8.14
CA MET A 227 0.61 -31.12 -9.05
C MET A 227 1.82 -31.64 -8.29
N GLY A 228 2.59 -32.54 -8.89
CA GLY A 228 3.79 -33.08 -8.25
C GLY A 228 4.89 -32.02 -8.11
N GLY A 229 5.04 -31.14 -9.11
CA GLY A 229 5.93 -29.98 -9.12
C GLY A 229 5.21 -28.69 -8.68
N VAL A 230 5.53 -27.57 -9.34
CA VAL A 230 4.85 -26.29 -9.15
C VAL A 230 3.46 -26.33 -9.78
N GLY A 231 2.46 -25.69 -9.15
CA GLY A 231 1.11 -25.61 -9.71
C GLY A 231 1.06 -24.85 -11.03
N VAL A 232 1.47 -23.57 -11.00
CA VAL A 232 1.51 -22.66 -12.15
C VAL A 232 2.90 -22.06 -12.31
N VAL A 233 3.49 -22.17 -13.49
CA VAL A 233 4.80 -21.59 -13.81
C VAL A 233 4.66 -20.59 -14.95
N LEU A 234 5.09 -19.35 -14.71
CA LEU A 234 5.33 -18.33 -15.73
C LEU A 234 6.83 -18.33 -16.03
N ASN A 235 7.21 -18.83 -17.20
CA ASN A 235 8.57 -19.27 -17.49
C ASN A 235 9.22 -18.44 -18.61
N GLY A 236 9.52 -17.18 -18.29
CA GLY A 236 10.38 -16.31 -19.11
C GLY A 236 11.84 -16.77 -19.10
N SER A 237 12.72 -15.96 -19.69
CA SER A 237 14.16 -16.20 -19.71
C SER A 237 14.94 -14.89 -19.72
N SER A 238 16.26 -14.95 -19.50
CA SER A 238 17.12 -13.76 -19.58
C SER A 238 17.21 -13.14 -20.98
N ALA A 239 16.89 -13.91 -22.03
CA ALA A 239 16.87 -13.42 -23.40
C ALA A 239 15.49 -12.87 -23.80
N ASP A 240 14.45 -13.34 -23.13
CA ASP A 240 13.05 -13.12 -23.51
C ASP A 240 12.18 -13.26 -22.26
N ALA A 241 11.83 -12.13 -21.65
CA ALA A 241 10.98 -12.10 -20.46
C ALA A 241 9.52 -12.33 -20.87
N LEU A 242 8.76 -13.06 -20.07
CA LEU A 242 7.31 -13.15 -20.28
C LEU A 242 6.66 -11.83 -19.86
N THR A 243 5.84 -11.23 -20.72
CA THR A 243 5.24 -9.91 -20.49
C THR A 243 3.71 -9.91 -20.59
N GLY A 244 3.06 -9.05 -19.81
CA GLY A 244 1.62 -8.82 -19.89
C GLY A 244 0.74 -10.00 -19.48
N PHE A 245 1.28 -10.99 -18.78
CA PHE A 245 0.49 -12.14 -18.35
C PHE A 245 -0.55 -11.73 -17.30
N ARG A 246 -1.75 -12.30 -17.36
CA ARG A 246 -2.80 -12.09 -16.35
C ARG A 246 -3.17 -13.39 -15.66
N LEU A 247 -2.84 -13.53 -14.37
CA LEU A 247 -3.26 -14.62 -13.49
C LEU A 247 -4.38 -14.13 -12.57
N LEU A 248 -5.63 -14.51 -12.85
CA LEU A 248 -6.81 -13.88 -12.24
C LEU A 248 -7.74 -14.89 -11.57
N GLU A 249 -8.13 -14.68 -10.32
CA GLU A 249 -9.26 -15.42 -9.70
C GLU A 249 -9.08 -16.95 -9.68
N ASN A 250 -7.84 -17.45 -9.70
CA ASN A 250 -7.56 -18.88 -9.70
C ASN A 250 -7.42 -19.41 -8.26
N THR A 251 -7.67 -20.71 -8.09
CA THR A 251 -7.34 -21.43 -6.87
C THR A 251 -6.18 -22.38 -7.16
N VAL A 252 -5.05 -22.21 -6.47
CA VAL A 252 -3.87 -23.06 -6.64
C VAL A 252 -3.58 -23.77 -5.32
N SER A 253 -3.66 -25.10 -5.27
CA SER A 253 -3.58 -25.83 -4.01
C SER A 253 -2.89 -27.19 -4.05
N HIS A 254 -2.39 -27.67 -2.90
CA HIS A 254 -1.87 -29.04 -2.73
C HIS A 254 -0.74 -29.43 -3.69
N ASN A 255 0.11 -28.48 -4.07
CA ASN A 255 1.21 -28.74 -5.01
C ASN A 255 2.51 -29.15 -4.28
N GLY A 256 3.27 -30.03 -4.91
CA GLY A 256 4.49 -30.64 -4.39
C GLY A 256 4.33 -32.09 -3.95
N TYR A 257 5.20 -32.97 -4.45
CA TYR A 257 5.25 -34.37 -4.05
C TYR A 257 6.05 -34.57 -2.75
N GLY A 258 5.54 -35.38 -1.82
CA GLY A 258 6.25 -35.80 -0.61
C GLY A 258 6.73 -34.64 0.27
N THR A 259 8.05 -34.48 0.41
CA THR A 259 8.70 -33.38 1.16
C THR A 259 9.38 -32.35 0.26
N SER A 260 9.14 -32.39 -1.06
CA SER A 260 9.71 -31.42 -1.99
C SER A 260 9.06 -30.05 -1.79
N LEU A 261 9.88 -29.00 -1.65
CA LEU A 261 9.41 -27.63 -1.45
C LEU A 261 9.06 -27.00 -2.80
N LYS A 262 7.93 -27.41 -3.38
CA LYS A 262 7.43 -26.91 -4.66
C LYS A 262 6.34 -25.87 -4.45
N ASP A 263 6.47 -24.77 -5.17
CA ASP A 263 5.64 -23.58 -4.96
C ASP A 263 4.24 -23.77 -5.54
N GLY A 264 3.29 -22.96 -5.09
CA GLY A 264 1.98 -22.88 -5.73
C GLY A 264 2.11 -22.23 -7.10
N VAL A 265 2.60 -20.99 -7.12
CA VAL A 265 2.80 -20.18 -8.32
C VAL A 265 4.23 -19.65 -8.36
N ARG A 266 4.90 -19.80 -9.50
CA ARG A 266 6.26 -19.31 -9.74
C ARG A 266 6.31 -18.39 -10.96
N LEU A 267 6.78 -17.17 -10.74
CA LEU A 267 7.11 -16.19 -11.77
C LEU A 267 8.62 -16.19 -12.02
N TYR A 268 9.03 -16.48 -13.25
CA TYR A 268 10.41 -16.55 -13.67
C TYR A 268 10.64 -15.60 -14.84
N TYR A 269 11.55 -14.64 -14.70
CA TYR A 269 11.78 -13.59 -15.72
C TYR A 269 10.47 -13.03 -16.28
N THR A 270 9.55 -12.62 -15.40
CA THR A 270 8.23 -12.15 -15.76
C THR A 270 8.12 -10.66 -15.46
N ASN A 271 7.66 -9.89 -16.44
CA ASN A 271 7.51 -8.44 -16.32
C ASN A 271 6.10 -7.99 -16.70
N ASP A 272 5.73 -6.78 -16.27
CA ASP A 272 4.51 -6.08 -16.71
C ASP A 272 3.24 -6.95 -16.57
N SER A 273 3.21 -7.86 -15.59
CA SER A 273 2.17 -8.87 -15.44
C SER A 273 1.30 -8.61 -14.21
N LEU A 274 0.07 -9.11 -14.25
CA LEU A 274 -0.94 -8.94 -13.20
C LEU A 274 -1.28 -10.29 -12.57
N VAL A 275 -1.01 -10.43 -11.28
CA VAL A 275 -1.46 -11.56 -10.46
C VAL A 275 -2.50 -11.03 -9.49
N ARG A 276 -3.79 -11.30 -9.73
CA ARG A 276 -4.88 -10.69 -8.96
C ARG A 276 -5.95 -11.67 -8.48
N ALA A 277 -6.39 -11.49 -7.24
CA ALA A 277 -7.53 -12.19 -6.66
C ALA A 277 -7.40 -13.73 -6.66
N ASN A 278 -6.18 -14.27 -6.67
CA ASN A 278 -5.96 -15.71 -6.61
C ASN A 278 -5.94 -16.20 -5.16
N THR A 279 -6.44 -17.42 -4.94
CA THR A 279 -6.30 -18.17 -3.70
C THR A 279 -5.18 -19.18 -3.85
N ILE A 280 -4.09 -19.04 -3.12
CA ILE A 280 -2.92 -19.92 -3.21
C ILE A 280 -2.67 -20.54 -1.84
N THR A 281 -2.87 -21.85 -1.73
CA THR A 281 -2.87 -22.52 -0.42
C THR A 281 -2.28 -23.92 -0.45
N THR A 282 -1.93 -24.46 0.72
CA THR A 282 -1.54 -25.87 0.92
C THR A 282 -0.43 -26.40 0.01
N SER A 283 0.40 -25.53 -0.58
CA SER A 283 1.57 -25.94 -1.37
C SER A 283 2.76 -26.23 -0.45
N ASN A 284 3.62 -27.17 -0.83
CA ASN A 284 4.75 -27.57 0.02
C ASN A 284 5.88 -26.53 0.08
N GLY A 285 6.03 -25.70 -0.96
CA GLY A 285 6.98 -24.60 -1.05
C GLY A 285 6.38 -23.27 -0.58
N TYR A 286 6.75 -22.18 -1.25
CA TYR A 286 6.07 -20.91 -1.08
C TYR A 286 4.71 -20.93 -1.78
N GLY A 287 3.75 -20.14 -1.32
CA GLY A 287 2.51 -19.94 -2.08
C GLY A 287 2.81 -19.29 -3.42
N LEU A 288 3.42 -18.11 -3.39
CA LEU A 288 3.84 -17.36 -4.57
C LEU A 288 5.33 -17.01 -4.49
N ILE A 289 6.05 -17.17 -5.59
CA ILE A 289 7.43 -16.72 -5.69
C ILE A 289 7.65 -15.90 -6.97
N LEU A 290 8.28 -14.73 -6.83
CA LEU A 290 8.88 -13.95 -7.90
C LEU A 290 10.37 -14.24 -7.89
N PHE A 291 10.88 -14.81 -8.98
CA PHE A 291 12.22 -15.41 -9.01
C PHE A 291 13.00 -15.05 -10.27
N MET A 292 14.23 -14.53 -10.10
CA MET A 292 15.13 -14.13 -11.19
C MET A 292 14.56 -13.05 -12.11
N ASN A 293 15.02 -11.80 -11.97
CA ASN A 293 14.72 -10.69 -12.89
C ASN A 293 13.22 -10.51 -13.15
N ASN A 294 12.45 -10.21 -12.10
CA ASN A 294 11.03 -9.87 -12.24
C ASN A 294 10.82 -8.40 -11.92
N ALA A 295 10.18 -7.67 -12.83
CA ALA A 295 9.94 -6.25 -12.66
C ALA A 295 8.58 -5.77 -13.15
N ASN A 296 8.12 -4.64 -12.62
CA ASN A 296 6.87 -3.98 -13.04
C ASN A 296 5.62 -4.88 -12.94
N ASN A 297 5.64 -5.90 -12.09
CA ASN A 297 4.45 -6.74 -11.88
C ASN A 297 3.56 -6.14 -10.80
N THR A 298 2.26 -6.31 -10.97
CA THR A 298 1.26 -6.00 -9.94
C THR A 298 0.72 -7.29 -9.34
N ILE A 299 0.97 -7.50 -8.06
CA ILE A 299 0.45 -8.61 -7.28
C ILE A 299 -0.61 -8.03 -6.35
N SER A 300 -1.90 -8.26 -6.64
CA SER A 300 -2.98 -7.57 -5.91
C SER A 300 -4.11 -8.48 -5.41
N ALA A 301 -4.64 -8.18 -4.22
CA ALA A 301 -5.82 -8.87 -3.67
C ALA A 301 -5.72 -10.41 -3.61
N ASN A 302 -4.52 -10.99 -3.57
CA ASN A 302 -4.35 -12.44 -3.50
C ASN A 302 -4.45 -12.92 -2.05
N SER A 303 -5.01 -14.12 -1.85
CA SER A 303 -5.04 -14.83 -0.57
C SER A 303 -4.00 -15.95 -0.59
N ILE A 304 -2.91 -15.79 0.14
CA ILE A 304 -1.76 -16.70 0.16
C ILE A 304 -1.61 -17.32 1.55
N THR A 305 -2.16 -18.52 1.74
CA THR A 305 -2.38 -19.07 3.09
C THR A 305 -1.97 -20.53 3.25
N VAL A 306 -1.44 -20.90 4.42
CA VAL A 306 -1.18 -22.31 4.78
C VAL A 306 -0.21 -23.02 3.80
N ASN A 307 0.74 -22.28 3.23
CA ASN A 307 1.81 -22.84 2.39
C ASN A 307 3.02 -23.17 3.27
N ARG A 308 3.52 -24.40 3.15
CA ARG A 308 4.39 -25.03 4.15
C ARG A 308 5.73 -24.31 4.36
N ASN A 309 6.35 -23.77 3.31
CA ASN A 309 7.64 -23.07 3.44
C ASN A 309 7.46 -21.58 3.76
N GLY A 310 6.39 -20.96 3.28
CA GLY A 310 6.11 -19.54 3.49
C GLY A 310 5.04 -19.02 2.53
N GLY A 311 4.59 -17.79 2.73
CA GLY A 311 3.57 -17.16 1.89
C GLY A 311 4.13 -16.72 0.55
N LEU A 312 4.87 -15.62 0.57
CA LEU A 312 5.40 -14.93 -0.60
C LEU A 312 6.92 -14.81 -0.54
N SER A 313 7.62 -15.07 -1.64
CA SER A 313 9.06 -14.86 -1.76
C SER A 313 9.42 -14.03 -2.99
N LEU A 314 10.34 -13.08 -2.84
CA LEU A 314 10.96 -12.29 -3.90
C LEU A 314 12.46 -12.53 -3.85
N GLU A 315 13.03 -13.09 -4.93
CA GLU A 315 14.43 -13.48 -4.93
C GLU A 315 15.13 -13.23 -6.26
N ARG A 316 16.38 -12.77 -6.17
CA ARG A 316 17.34 -12.67 -7.30
C ARG A 316 16.96 -11.60 -8.32
N ASN A 317 17.31 -10.36 -8.01
CA ASN A 317 17.03 -9.19 -8.83
C ASN A 317 15.53 -9.01 -9.13
N VAL A 318 14.74 -8.81 -8.07
CA VAL A 318 13.30 -8.56 -8.18
C VAL A 318 13.05 -7.12 -7.77
N HIS A 319 12.55 -6.29 -8.69
CA HIS A 319 12.48 -4.85 -8.47
C HIS A 319 11.27 -4.20 -9.14
N ASP A 320 10.88 -3.00 -8.70
CA ASP A 320 9.78 -2.23 -9.27
C ASP A 320 8.42 -2.98 -9.29
N ASN A 321 8.20 -3.93 -8.38
CA ASN A 321 6.92 -4.62 -8.27
C ASN A 321 6.01 -3.93 -7.25
N LEU A 322 4.71 -3.88 -7.57
CA LEU A 322 3.66 -3.39 -6.67
C LEU A 322 2.90 -4.57 -6.05
N LEU A 323 2.91 -4.65 -4.73
CA LEU A 323 2.17 -5.63 -3.96
C LEU A 323 1.11 -4.93 -3.14
N LEU A 324 -0.15 -5.08 -3.54
CA LEU A 324 -1.28 -4.28 -3.06
C LEU A 324 -2.41 -5.15 -2.50
N ASP A 325 -2.89 -4.86 -1.30
CA ASP A 325 -4.09 -5.49 -0.70
C ASP A 325 -4.03 -7.03 -0.62
N ASN A 326 -2.84 -7.64 -0.57
CA ASN A 326 -2.73 -9.10 -0.45
C ASN A 326 -2.92 -9.53 1.00
N THR A 327 -3.54 -10.70 1.20
CA THR A 327 -3.65 -11.38 2.49
C THR A 327 -2.67 -12.55 2.52
N ILE A 328 -1.70 -12.51 3.42
CA ILE A 328 -0.65 -13.52 3.55
C ILE A 328 -0.66 -14.04 4.99
N SER A 329 -1.28 -15.20 5.21
CA SER A 329 -1.53 -15.65 6.58
C SER A 329 -1.41 -17.14 6.82
N ASN A 330 -1.19 -17.52 8.07
CA ASN A 330 -1.15 -18.92 8.51
C ASN A 330 -0.11 -19.78 7.78
N ASN A 331 0.93 -19.18 7.20
CA ASN A 331 2.02 -19.93 6.58
C ASN A 331 3.03 -20.34 7.67
N PRO A 332 3.42 -21.62 7.80
CA PRO A 332 4.31 -22.09 8.87
C PRO A 332 5.73 -21.51 8.85
N GLY A 333 6.19 -20.97 7.72
CA GLY A 333 7.48 -20.27 7.61
C GLY A 333 7.31 -18.75 7.60
N TYR A 334 7.98 -18.08 6.67
CA TYR A 334 7.88 -16.62 6.50
C TYR A 334 6.52 -16.21 5.92
N GLY A 335 6.00 -15.05 6.34
CA GLY A 335 4.92 -14.40 5.60
C GLY A 335 5.43 -13.93 4.24
N VAL A 336 6.38 -12.99 4.26
CA VAL A 336 7.05 -12.40 3.10
C VAL A 336 8.56 -12.51 3.27
N TYR A 337 9.26 -12.96 2.23
CA TYR A 337 10.72 -13.08 2.22
C TYR A 337 11.35 -12.39 1.01
N LEU A 338 12.25 -11.43 1.25
CA LEU A 338 12.99 -10.69 0.22
C LEU A 338 14.48 -11.00 0.36
N ARG A 339 15.12 -11.41 -0.74
CA ARG A 339 16.56 -11.65 -0.76
C ARG A 339 17.22 -11.53 -2.12
N ASP A 340 18.56 -11.52 -2.10
CA ASP A 340 19.40 -11.58 -3.30
C ASP A 340 19.07 -10.42 -4.28
N ASN A 341 19.14 -9.17 -3.82
CA ASN A 341 18.75 -7.97 -4.56
C ASN A 341 17.26 -7.90 -4.92
N ALA A 342 16.37 -8.16 -3.96
CA ALA A 342 14.96 -7.88 -4.10
C ALA A 342 14.68 -6.42 -3.70
N SER A 343 15.09 -5.47 -4.53
CA SER A 343 15.15 -4.03 -4.21
C SER A 343 14.03 -3.23 -4.86
N ASP A 344 13.72 -2.02 -4.38
CA ASP A 344 12.78 -1.10 -5.06
C ASP A 344 11.34 -1.64 -5.25
N ASN A 345 10.89 -2.59 -4.42
CA ASN A 345 9.50 -3.06 -4.44
C ASN A 345 8.64 -2.26 -3.47
N THR A 346 7.36 -2.11 -3.81
CA THR A 346 6.37 -1.42 -2.99
C THR A 346 5.33 -2.40 -2.46
N PHE A 347 5.18 -2.45 -1.14
CA PHE A 347 4.17 -3.19 -0.42
C PHE A 347 3.19 -2.21 0.19
N GLN A 348 1.96 -2.22 -0.29
CA GLN A 348 0.91 -1.31 0.13
C GLN A 348 -0.33 -2.05 0.64
N ASN A 349 -0.83 -1.68 1.81
CA ASN A 349 -2.11 -2.15 2.36
C ASN A 349 -2.23 -3.68 2.48
N ASN A 350 -1.12 -4.42 2.55
CA ASN A 350 -1.16 -5.86 2.68
C ASN A 350 -1.45 -6.26 4.13
N THR A 351 -2.15 -7.37 4.32
CA THR A 351 -2.36 -8.01 5.62
C THR A 351 -1.45 -9.24 5.72
N ILE A 352 -0.45 -9.18 6.59
CA ILE A 352 0.47 -10.28 6.89
C ILE A 352 0.16 -10.73 8.32
N ALA A 353 -0.42 -11.93 8.50
CA ALA A 353 -0.94 -12.33 9.80
C ALA A 353 -0.65 -13.80 10.16
N ASP A 354 -0.34 -14.07 11.42
CA ASP A 354 -0.28 -15.43 11.97
C ASP A 354 0.68 -16.38 11.23
N ASN A 355 1.77 -15.86 10.65
CA ASN A 355 2.78 -16.70 10.01
C ASN A 355 3.81 -17.17 11.03
N GLY A 356 4.26 -18.41 10.90
CA GLY A 356 5.29 -18.97 11.77
C GLY A 356 4.89 -19.25 13.21
N VAL A 357 3.59 -19.17 13.56
CA VAL A 357 3.10 -19.31 14.94
C VAL A 357 3.54 -20.65 15.53
N GLY A 358 4.24 -20.60 16.67
CA GLY A 358 4.81 -21.77 17.35
C GLY A 358 6.07 -22.36 16.70
N LEU A 359 6.54 -21.81 15.59
CA LEU A 359 7.71 -22.27 14.82
C LEU A 359 8.77 -21.19 14.64
N GLY A 360 8.52 -19.96 15.11
CA GLY A 360 9.46 -18.85 15.05
C GLY A 360 9.60 -18.17 13.68
N GLY A 361 8.63 -18.36 12.78
CA GLY A 361 8.62 -17.66 11.49
C GLY A 361 8.39 -16.15 11.65
N ILE A 362 9.03 -15.38 10.79
CA ILE A 362 8.96 -13.90 10.75
C ILE A 362 7.87 -13.46 9.77
N GLY A 363 7.20 -12.34 10.08
CA GLY A 363 6.21 -11.76 9.18
C GLY A 363 6.82 -11.34 7.85
N ILE A 364 7.74 -10.37 7.89
CA ILE A 364 8.45 -9.85 6.73
C ILE A 364 9.95 -9.87 7.00
N SER A 365 10.70 -10.60 6.19
CA SER A 365 12.15 -10.75 6.33
C SER A 365 12.87 -10.23 5.09
N LEU A 366 13.82 -9.32 5.27
CA LEU A 366 14.61 -8.69 4.21
C LEU A 366 16.10 -8.93 4.44
N GLY A 367 16.75 -9.62 3.50
CA GLY A 367 18.20 -9.78 3.47
C GLY A 367 18.78 -9.29 2.16
N ASP A 368 19.94 -8.63 2.18
CA ASP A 368 20.69 -8.25 0.97
C ASP A 368 19.81 -7.60 -0.15
N SER A 369 18.89 -6.74 0.27
CA SER A 369 17.88 -6.07 -0.55
C SER A 369 17.80 -4.62 -0.10
N ASN A 370 17.46 -3.68 -0.99
CA ASN A 370 17.55 -2.24 -0.68
C ASN A 370 16.29 -1.49 -1.10
N ALA A 371 16.10 -0.28 -0.59
CA ALA A 371 15.14 0.70 -1.13
C ALA A 371 13.68 0.21 -1.28
N ASN A 372 13.26 -0.78 -0.48
CA ASN A 372 11.87 -1.25 -0.51
C ASN A 372 10.96 -0.36 0.35
N LEU A 373 9.76 -0.09 -0.13
CA LEU A 373 8.74 0.70 0.55
C LEU A 373 7.63 -0.21 1.11
N PHE A 374 7.35 -0.08 2.40
CA PHE A 374 6.22 -0.70 3.08
C PHE A 374 5.33 0.40 3.63
N THR A 375 4.12 0.54 3.09
CA THR A 375 3.17 1.55 3.54
C THR A 375 1.76 1.01 3.79
N GLY A 376 1.14 1.41 4.90
CA GLY A 376 -0.23 1.02 5.24
C GLY A 376 -0.42 -0.49 5.49
N ASN A 377 0.65 -1.28 5.64
CA ASN A 377 0.53 -2.72 5.84
C ASN A 377 0.16 -3.04 7.29
N THR A 378 -0.56 -4.13 7.49
CA THR A 378 -0.84 -4.71 8.81
C THR A 378 -0.02 -5.97 8.99
N VAL A 379 0.85 -6.00 10.01
CA VAL A 379 1.71 -7.15 10.36
C VAL A 379 1.44 -7.57 11.79
N SER A 380 0.77 -8.72 11.98
CA SER A 380 0.30 -9.11 13.32
C SER A 380 0.36 -10.60 13.63
N GLY A 381 0.60 -10.95 14.89
CA GLY A 381 0.51 -12.35 15.34
C GLY A 381 1.60 -13.27 14.79
N GLN A 382 2.73 -12.74 14.32
CA GLN A 382 3.79 -13.60 13.78
C GLN A 382 4.43 -14.45 14.89
N GLY A 383 5.00 -15.60 14.54
CA GLY A 383 5.69 -16.48 15.49
C GLY A 383 6.96 -15.89 16.09
N SER A 384 7.58 -14.91 15.43
CA SER A 384 8.77 -14.17 15.87
C SER A 384 8.58 -12.68 15.58
N HIS A 385 9.52 -12.00 14.92
CA HIS A 385 9.44 -10.58 14.63
C HIS A 385 8.35 -10.24 13.60
N GLY A 386 7.80 -9.02 13.70
CA GLY A 386 6.96 -8.46 12.64
C GLY A 386 7.79 -8.23 11.37
N PHE A 387 8.81 -7.37 11.50
CA PHE A 387 9.84 -7.14 10.48
C PHE A 387 11.21 -7.59 10.96
N GLN A 388 11.98 -8.20 10.08
CA GLN A 388 13.41 -8.43 10.26
C GLN A 388 14.18 -7.95 9.04
N LEU A 389 15.07 -6.98 9.22
CA LEU A 389 16.04 -6.54 8.23
C LEU A 389 17.42 -7.03 8.68
N TYR A 390 18.24 -7.56 7.78
CA TYR A 390 19.58 -8.03 8.13
C TYR A 390 20.59 -7.89 6.99
N GLY A 391 21.87 -8.04 7.34
CA GLY A 391 22.98 -7.94 6.38
C GLY A 391 23.43 -6.49 6.23
N SER A 392 23.63 -6.04 4.99
CA SER A 392 24.02 -4.66 4.66
C SER A 392 22.91 -3.93 3.88
N ALA A 393 21.66 -4.25 4.20
CA ALA A 393 20.48 -3.68 3.57
C ALA A 393 20.35 -2.18 3.86
N THR A 394 19.92 -1.37 2.89
CA THR A 394 19.86 0.09 3.05
C THR A 394 18.67 0.74 2.36
N GLY A 395 18.26 1.92 2.85
CA GLY A 395 17.29 2.78 2.20
C GLY A 395 15.83 2.30 2.28
N HIS A 396 15.52 1.32 3.13
CA HIS A 396 14.15 0.86 3.31
C HIS A 396 13.27 1.94 3.94
N ARG A 397 11.99 1.95 3.58
CA ARG A 397 10.99 2.88 4.12
C ARG A 397 9.83 2.07 4.68
N LEU A 398 9.60 2.16 5.97
CA LEU A 398 8.49 1.56 6.70
C LEU A 398 7.64 2.70 7.23
N GLU A 399 6.53 2.99 6.55
CA GLU A 399 5.74 4.21 6.76
C GLU A 399 4.26 3.91 7.00
N GLY A 400 3.71 4.31 8.15
CA GLY A 400 2.27 4.18 8.39
C GLY A 400 1.78 2.73 8.51
N ASN A 401 2.65 1.78 8.89
CA ASN A 401 2.26 0.38 9.07
C ASN A 401 1.73 0.14 10.49
N THR A 402 0.85 -0.86 10.63
CA THR A 402 0.38 -1.38 11.92
C THR A 402 1.09 -2.69 12.25
N ILE A 403 1.87 -2.72 13.32
CA ILE A 403 2.72 -3.85 13.71
C ILE A 403 2.37 -4.25 15.14
N GLN A 404 1.69 -5.38 15.32
CA GLN A 404 1.09 -5.68 16.63
C GLN A 404 1.13 -7.15 17.04
N GLY A 405 1.41 -7.40 18.33
CA GLY A 405 1.24 -8.73 18.95
C GLY A 405 2.06 -9.84 18.30
N ASN A 406 3.29 -9.57 17.86
CA ASN A 406 4.15 -10.60 17.29
C ASN A 406 4.93 -11.33 18.40
N GLY A 407 5.53 -12.48 18.10
CA GLY A 407 6.22 -13.31 19.10
C GLY A 407 7.59 -12.80 19.55
N GLY A 408 8.17 -11.81 18.86
CA GLY A 408 9.44 -11.16 19.20
C GLY A 408 9.33 -9.63 19.14
N HIS A 409 10.39 -8.93 18.74
CA HIS A 409 10.33 -7.48 18.45
C HIS A 409 9.32 -7.12 17.35
N GLY A 410 8.82 -5.89 17.35
CA GLY A 410 7.99 -5.36 16.27
C GLY A 410 8.80 -5.24 14.98
N ILE A 411 9.89 -4.47 15.04
CA ILE A 411 10.88 -4.32 13.98
C ILE A 411 12.26 -4.66 14.54
N TYR A 412 13.01 -5.51 13.85
CA TYR A 412 14.40 -5.85 14.18
C TYR A 412 15.32 -5.49 13.01
N LEU A 413 16.31 -4.63 13.27
CA LEU A 413 17.38 -4.28 12.33
C LEU A 413 18.67 -4.97 12.77
N GLY A 414 19.18 -5.91 11.98
CA GLY A 414 20.33 -6.72 12.29
C GLY A 414 21.57 -6.42 11.43
N GLY A 415 22.77 -6.44 12.00
CA GLY A 415 24.01 -6.31 11.23
C GLY A 415 24.34 -4.87 10.85
N MET A 416 24.53 -4.57 9.56
CA MET A 416 24.94 -3.25 9.06
C MET A 416 23.79 -2.52 8.35
N VAL A 417 22.54 -2.79 8.74
CA VAL A 417 21.35 -2.15 8.15
C VAL A 417 21.38 -0.65 8.41
N SER A 418 21.32 0.17 7.36
CA SER A 418 21.50 1.62 7.45
C SER A 418 20.49 2.40 6.63
N ALA A 419 20.35 3.70 6.90
CA ALA A 419 19.46 4.60 6.16
C ALA A 419 18.00 4.11 6.06
N THR A 420 17.55 3.29 7.02
CA THR A 420 16.16 2.83 7.07
C THR A 420 15.30 3.89 7.74
N HIS A 421 14.20 4.26 7.08
CA HIS A 421 13.23 5.23 7.59
C HIS A 421 12.04 4.47 8.17
N ILE A 422 11.92 4.48 9.49
CA ILE A 422 10.79 3.93 10.24
C ILE A 422 9.99 5.11 10.73
N SER A 423 8.87 5.43 10.09
CA SER A 423 8.08 6.59 10.48
C SER A 423 6.57 6.38 10.48
N ALA A 424 5.89 7.08 11.38
CA ALA A 424 4.42 7.06 11.49
C ALA A 424 3.81 5.65 11.66
N ASN A 425 4.58 4.64 12.08
CA ASN A 425 4.06 3.30 12.31
C ASN A 425 3.39 3.22 13.69
N THR A 426 2.38 2.36 13.80
CA THR A 426 1.83 1.92 15.09
C THR A 426 2.49 0.60 15.45
N ILE A 427 3.25 0.55 16.56
CA ILE A 427 4.02 -0.61 17.00
C ILE A 427 3.67 -0.94 18.45
N ALA A 428 2.92 -2.02 18.67
CA ALA A 428 2.37 -2.28 20.01
C ALA A 428 2.25 -3.76 20.39
N GLY A 429 2.24 -4.04 21.69
CA GLY A 429 1.96 -5.37 22.22
C GLY A 429 3.01 -6.43 21.88
N GLN A 430 4.24 -6.02 21.59
CA GLN A 430 5.35 -6.94 21.37
C GLN A 430 5.86 -7.46 22.72
N PRO A 431 6.26 -8.73 22.88
CA PRO A 431 6.84 -9.23 24.12
C PRO A 431 8.23 -8.65 24.43
N TRP A 432 8.94 -8.16 23.41
CA TRP A 432 10.24 -7.50 23.52
C TRP A 432 10.15 -6.05 23.01
N ALA A 433 11.26 -5.42 22.62
CA ALA A 433 11.26 -4.05 22.15
C ALA A 433 10.35 -3.80 20.93
N GLY A 434 9.79 -2.58 20.84
CA GLY A 434 9.03 -2.14 19.69
C GLY A 434 9.90 -2.11 18.43
N VAL A 435 10.99 -1.36 18.47
CA VAL A 435 12.05 -1.33 17.45
C VAL A 435 13.39 -1.68 18.09
N ALA A 436 14.04 -2.73 17.59
CA ALA A 436 15.37 -3.16 18.04
C ALA A 436 16.40 -2.95 16.91
N VAL A 437 17.53 -2.32 17.23
CA VAL A 437 18.64 -2.10 16.31
C VAL A 437 19.87 -2.82 16.84
N ASN A 438 20.14 -4.02 16.33
CA ASN A 438 21.22 -4.89 16.76
C ASN A 438 22.33 -5.00 15.70
N GLY A 439 23.45 -4.32 15.90
CA GLY A 439 24.60 -4.41 15.01
C GLY A 439 25.45 -3.14 14.97
N THR A 440 25.88 -2.73 13.78
CA THR A 440 26.68 -1.52 13.57
C THR A 440 26.10 -0.63 12.48
N GLY A 441 24.85 -0.87 12.11
CA GLY A 441 24.11 -0.08 11.14
C GLY A 441 23.78 1.31 11.69
N VAL A 442 23.89 2.34 10.86
CA VAL A 442 23.73 3.75 11.24
C VAL A 442 22.73 4.46 10.33
N ASP A 443 22.37 5.68 10.69
CA ASP A 443 21.45 6.54 9.94
C ASP A 443 20.04 5.95 9.80
N ASN A 444 19.66 5.05 10.72
CA ASN A 444 18.30 4.57 10.77
C ASN A 444 17.43 5.61 11.50
N THR A 445 16.55 6.26 10.76
CA THR A 445 15.63 7.29 11.26
C THR A 445 14.38 6.64 11.84
N ILE A 446 14.09 6.88 13.12
CA ILE A 446 12.96 6.29 13.84
C ILE A 446 12.11 7.42 14.41
N THR A 447 11.19 7.96 13.61
CA THR A 447 10.49 9.22 13.96
C THR A 447 8.97 9.10 13.88
N ARG A 448 8.27 9.84 14.73
CA ARG A 448 6.78 9.90 14.75
C ARG A 448 6.07 8.56 14.86
N ASN A 449 6.75 7.51 15.32
CA ASN A 449 6.12 6.21 15.52
C ASN A 449 5.32 6.22 16.81
N ARG A 450 4.12 5.65 16.77
CA ARG A 450 3.30 5.36 17.93
C ARG A 450 3.72 4.01 18.49
N ILE A 451 4.56 4.01 19.51
CA ILE A 451 5.15 2.82 20.12
C ILE A 451 4.64 2.70 21.56
N TYR A 452 3.92 1.63 21.90
CA TYR A 452 3.32 1.48 23.23
C TYR A 452 2.92 0.03 23.59
N GLY A 453 2.84 -0.25 24.89
CA GLY A 453 2.42 -1.54 25.43
C GLY A 453 3.34 -2.70 25.07
N ASN A 454 4.62 -2.44 24.78
CA ASN A 454 5.59 -3.50 24.54
C ASN A 454 6.21 -4.00 25.85
N GLY A 455 6.77 -5.21 25.83
CA GLY A 455 7.35 -5.86 27.01
C GLY A 455 8.82 -5.51 27.26
N GLY A 456 9.48 -4.89 26.28
CA GLY A 456 10.80 -4.27 26.39
C GLY A 456 10.73 -2.79 25.98
N LEU A 457 11.88 -2.17 25.74
CA LEU A 457 11.95 -0.74 25.37
C LEU A 457 11.20 -0.43 24.07
N GLY A 458 10.68 0.79 23.95
CA GLY A 458 10.08 1.24 22.68
C GLY A 458 11.08 1.24 21.53
N ILE A 459 12.29 1.75 21.78
CA ILE A 459 13.45 1.69 20.89
C ILE A 459 14.63 1.16 21.71
N ASP A 460 15.29 0.12 21.22
CA ASP A 460 16.42 -0.56 21.87
C ASP A 460 17.62 -0.61 20.92
N LEU A 461 18.65 0.17 21.20
CA LEU A 461 19.90 0.22 20.44
C LEU A 461 20.90 -0.74 21.08
N GLY A 462 21.30 -1.77 20.34
CA GLY A 462 22.27 -2.78 20.83
C GLY A 462 21.61 -3.98 21.50
N VAL A 463 20.32 -3.92 21.84
CA VAL A 463 19.56 -5.03 22.46
C VAL A 463 20.18 -5.44 23.79
N ASP A 464 20.63 -4.44 24.56
CA ASP A 464 21.24 -4.59 25.88
C ASP A 464 20.41 -3.94 27.00
N GLY A 465 19.22 -3.45 26.67
CA GLY A 465 18.34 -2.72 27.57
C GLY A 465 18.57 -1.23 27.40
N VAL A 466 18.43 -0.45 28.49
CA VAL A 466 18.68 0.99 28.41
C VAL A 466 20.16 1.22 28.17
N THR A 467 20.49 1.78 27.01
CA THR A 467 21.87 2.19 26.69
C THR A 467 22.25 3.36 27.60
N ALA A 468 23.45 3.32 28.20
CA ALA A 468 23.92 4.44 29.01
C ALA A 468 24.51 5.53 28.10
N ASN A 469 24.15 6.79 28.33
CA ASN A 469 24.79 7.90 27.63
C ASN A 469 26.30 7.92 27.91
N ASP A 470 27.13 8.11 26.88
CA ASP A 470 28.58 8.24 27.05
C ASP A 470 29.01 9.70 27.30
N VAL A 471 30.17 9.87 27.94
CA VAL A 471 30.68 11.18 28.33
C VAL A 471 31.57 11.75 27.22
N GLY A 472 31.20 12.90 26.67
CA GLY A 472 32.01 13.60 25.68
C GLY A 472 31.96 13.00 24.26
N ASP A 473 30.89 12.25 23.97
CA ASP A 473 30.41 11.81 22.66
C ASP A 473 31.42 10.98 21.83
N VAL A 474 31.91 9.88 22.39
CA VAL A 474 32.69 8.87 21.65
C VAL A 474 31.74 7.77 21.15
N ASP A 475 31.04 8.12 20.10
CA ASP A 475 29.93 7.34 19.57
C ASP A 475 30.38 6.19 18.66
N THR A 476 30.08 4.94 19.04
CA THR A 476 30.25 3.77 18.17
C THR A 476 29.14 2.75 18.41
N GLY A 477 28.54 2.21 17.35
CA GLY A 477 27.53 1.15 17.44
C GLY A 477 26.30 1.42 16.59
N PRO A 478 25.17 0.71 16.84
CA PRO A 478 23.91 0.93 16.15
C PRO A 478 23.44 2.37 16.30
N ASN A 479 23.14 3.06 15.20
CA ASN A 479 22.79 4.49 15.20
C ASN A 479 23.78 5.36 15.98
N TRP A 480 25.07 4.99 15.93
CA TRP A 480 26.14 5.63 16.68
C TRP A 480 26.00 5.52 18.20
N LEU A 481 25.01 4.77 18.71
CA LEU A 481 24.55 4.82 20.10
C LEU A 481 24.24 6.26 20.55
N LEU A 482 23.66 7.06 19.65
CA LEU A 482 23.35 8.45 19.91
C LEU A 482 22.61 8.61 21.25
N ASN A 483 23.24 9.36 22.16
CA ASN A 483 22.71 9.68 23.48
C ASN A 483 21.30 10.25 23.40
N TYR A 484 20.40 9.81 24.28
CA TYR A 484 19.07 10.40 24.42
C TYR A 484 19.08 11.61 25.38
N PRO A 485 18.08 12.51 25.30
CA PRO A 485 17.95 13.59 26.27
C PRO A 485 17.78 13.08 27.71
N GLU A 486 18.55 13.63 28.64
CA GLU A 486 18.50 13.31 30.07
C GLU A 486 17.43 14.16 30.78
N ILE A 487 16.37 13.48 31.23
CA ILE A 487 15.23 14.09 31.92
C ILE A 487 15.49 14.17 33.44
N LYS A 488 15.36 15.38 33.98
CA LYS A 488 15.45 15.77 35.39
C LYS A 488 14.08 15.68 36.10
N ALA A 489 14.11 15.82 37.43
CA ALA A 489 12.92 15.75 38.27
C ALA A 489 11.82 16.78 37.94
N ASN A 490 12.19 17.91 37.36
CA ASN A 490 11.32 19.03 36.98
C ASN A 490 11.45 19.32 35.48
N SER A 491 11.60 18.29 34.64
CA SER A 491 11.84 18.50 33.22
C SER A 491 10.63 18.91 32.42
N PHE A 492 9.43 18.61 32.90
CA PHE A 492 8.20 18.92 32.18
C PHE A 492 7.23 19.67 33.08
N GLY A 493 6.49 20.58 32.45
CA GLY A 493 5.35 21.27 33.03
C GLY A 493 4.19 21.26 32.05
N ALA A 494 3.07 20.66 32.44
CA ALA A 494 1.83 20.61 31.67
C ALA A 494 0.65 21.08 32.53
N ASN A 495 -0.32 21.77 31.94
CA ASN A 495 -1.45 22.36 32.67
C ASN A 495 -2.80 22.10 31.99
N GLU A 496 -3.02 20.90 31.46
CA GLU A 496 -4.20 20.59 30.64
C GLU A 496 -4.31 21.53 29.43
N THR A 497 -3.17 21.96 28.89
CA THR A 497 -3.05 22.83 27.70
C THR A 497 -2.19 22.16 26.64
N MET A 498 -2.12 22.75 25.45
CA MET A 498 -1.19 22.33 24.39
C MET A 498 0.26 22.79 24.65
N ILE A 499 0.54 23.47 25.76
CA ILE A 499 1.89 23.96 26.06
C ILE A 499 2.60 22.97 26.96
N LEU A 500 3.72 22.46 26.47
CA LEU A 500 4.63 21.61 27.22
C LEU A 500 5.95 22.36 27.43
N ALA A 501 6.21 22.78 28.67
CA ALA A 501 7.53 23.30 29.01
C ALA A 501 8.53 22.14 29.15
N TYR A 502 9.77 22.32 28.70
CA TYR A 502 10.83 21.31 28.76
C TYR A 502 12.15 21.84 29.34
N ASP A 503 12.86 21.01 30.11
CA ASP A 503 14.23 21.22 30.62
C ASP A 503 14.95 19.87 30.64
N PHE A 504 15.88 19.68 29.72
CA PHE A 504 16.68 18.45 29.67
C PHE A 504 18.15 18.78 29.43
N ASP A 505 19.01 17.84 29.80
CA ASP A 505 20.40 17.88 29.39
C ASP A 505 20.61 16.97 28.19
N LEU A 506 21.52 17.34 27.29
CA LEU A 506 21.86 16.55 26.12
C LEU A 506 23.37 16.64 25.88
N ASP A 507 24.01 15.50 25.70
CA ASP A 507 25.38 15.37 25.22
C ASP A 507 25.32 14.64 23.89
N VAL A 508 25.67 15.30 22.79
CA VAL A 508 25.65 14.74 21.43
C VAL A 508 26.78 15.37 20.61
N PRO A 509 27.28 14.68 19.56
CA PRO A 509 28.29 15.23 18.67
C PRO A 509 27.94 16.61 18.07
N SER A 510 28.92 17.27 17.46
CA SER A 510 28.63 18.48 16.68
C SER A 510 27.97 18.11 15.35
N SER A 511 26.74 18.57 15.10
CA SER A 511 26.09 18.47 13.78
C SER A 511 25.88 19.85 13.16
N PRO A 512 26.28 20.09 11.90
CA PRO A 512 26.13 21.40 11.25
C PRO A 512 24.67 21.80 11.00
N ASN A 513 23.75 20.84 10.93
CA ASN A 513 22.32 21.10 10.75
C ASN A 513 21.53 20.95 12.06
N GLY A 514 22.22 20.61 13.16
CA GLY A 514 21.61 20.41 14.47
C GLY A 514 20.89 19.08 14.62
N TYR A 515 19.93 19.06 15.54
CA TYR A 515 19.20 17.88 15.99
C TYR A 515 17.72 18.18 16.11
N ARG A 516 16.89 17.17 15.84
CA ARG A 516 15.46 17.19 16.11
C ARG A 516 15.17 16.48 17.43
N ILE A 517 14.41 17.11 18.30
CA ILE A 517 13.92 16.53 19.56
C ILE A 517 12.43 16.28 19.40
N GLU A 518 12.02 15.02 19.40
CA GLU A 518 10.62 14.62 19.30
C GLU A 518 10.04 14.31 20.69
N PHE A 519 8.84 14.80 20.97
CA PHE A 519 8.17 14.64 22.25
C PHE A 519 6.97 13.72 22.11
N PHE A 520 6.83 12.82 23.08
CA PHE A 520 5.77 11.83 23.13
C PHE A 520 5.15 11.79 24.51
N SER A 521 3.84 11.56 24.57
CA SER A 521 3.12 11.20 25.79
C SER A 521 2.70 9.74 25.74
N SER A 522 2.61 9.13 26.91
CA SER A 522 2.07 7.78 27.11
C SER A 522 1.14 7.77 28.31
N THR A 523 0.03 7.03 28.20
CA THR A 523 -0.93 6.90 29.30
C THR A 523 -0.28 6.20 30.49
N ASP A 524 0.45 5.11 30.22
CA ASP A 524 1.20 4.34 31.21
C ASP A 524 2.71 4.52 30.98
N ALA A 525 3.47 4.59 32.07
CA ALA A 525 4.94 4.58 31.99
C ALA A 525 5.42 3.15 31.66
N ASP A 526 6.42 3.05 30.79
CA ASP A 526 7.07 1.77 30.53
C ASP A 526 7.74 1.21 31.80
N ALA A 527 7.75 -0.11 31.93
CA ALA A 527 8.30 -0.79 33.10
C ALA A 527 9.82 -0.60 33.27
N THR A 528 10.53 -0.28 32.19
CA THR A 528 11.96 0.07 32.22
C THR A 528 12.22 1.47 32.79
N GLY A 529 11.18 2.33 32.81
CA GLY A 529 11.29 3.75 33.14
C GLY A 529 11.73 4.64 31.97
N HIS A 530 11.90 4.07 30.76
CA HIS A 530 12.27 4.78 29.53
C HIS A 530 11.21 4.56 28.44
N GLY A 531 10.77 5.66 27.82
CA GLY A 531 9.66 5.61 26.86
C GLY A 531 8.37 4.99 27.46
N GLU A 532 7.48 4.44 26.66
CA GLU A 532 7.45 4.46 25.20
C GLU A 532 6.84 5.79 24.69
N GLY A 533 6.46 5.84 23.42
CA GLY A 533 5.83 7.02 22.82
C GLY A 533 4.50 6.66 22.20
N GLU A 534 3.43 6.61 23.00
CA GLU A 534 2.09 6.28 22.51
C GLU A 534 1.52 7.39 21.62
N VAL A 535 1.80 8.63 21.95
CA VAL A 535 1.13 9.78 21.36
C VAL A 535 2.17 10.83 21.00
N TYR A 536 2.32 11.13 19.71
CA TYR A 536 3.23 12.16 19.21
C TYR A 536 2.70 13.56 19.56
N LEU A 537 3.51 14.35 20.26
CA LEU A 537 3.17 15.71 20.68
C LEU A 537 3.73 16.76 19.72
N GLY A 538 4.88 16.50 19.10
CA GLY A 538 5.54 17.45 18.22
C GLY A 538 7.05 17.37 18.35
N PHE A 539 7.73 18.38 17.83
CA PHE A 539 9.19 18.42 17.86
C PHE A 539 9.70 19.86 17.98
N VAL A 540 10.96 20.00 18.43
CA VAL A 540 11.75 21.22 18.27
C VAL A 540 13.08 20.86 17.61
N ASP A 541 13.65 21.78 16.83
CA ASP A 541 15.00 21.63 16.29
C ASP A 541 15.96 22.49 17.11
N ILE A 542 17.12 21.92 17.48
CA ILE A 542 18.15 22.56 18.30
C ILE A 542 19.52 22.49 17.66
N MET A 543 20.41 23.42 18.02
CA MET A 543 21.82 23.37 17.64
C MET A 543 22.66 22.95 18.85
N HIS A 544 23.48 21.92 18.67
CA HIS A 544 24.45 21.49 19.68
C HIS A 544 25.87 21.65 19.11
N PRO A 545 26.78 22.41 19.76
CA PRO A 545 28.14 22.62 19.26
C PRO A 545 29.05 21.39 19.43
N GLY A 546 28.55 20.32 20.06
CA GLY A 546 29.33 19.15 20.46
C GLY A 546 30.20 19.40 21.70
N GLY A 547 30.80 18.31 22.19
CA GLY A 547 31.90 18.37 23.17
C GLY A 547 31.44 18.55 24.61
N GLY A 548 30.41 17.81 25.01
CA GLY A 548 29.95 17.74 26.39
C GLY A 548 28.54 18.31 26.59
N GLN A 549 27.90 17.76 27.61
CA GLN A 549 26.54 18.06 28.04
C GLN A 549 26.19 19.56 27.98
N ARG A 550 25.02 19.87 27.42
CA ARG A 550 24.37 21.18 27.45
C ARG A 550 22.96 21.06 27.96
N ASN A 551 22.51 22.12 28.62
CA ASN A 551 21.15 22.23 29.08
C ASN A 551 20.29 22.98 28.05
N PHE A 552 19.13 22.39 27.72
CA PHE A 552 18.14 22.98 26.83
C PHE A 552 16.84 23.17 27.57
N LYS A 553 16.29 24.39 27.50
CA LYS A 553 15.01 24.74 28.09
C LYS A 553 14.16 25.50 27.08
N GLY A 554 12.85 25.31 27.16
CA GLY A 554 11.92 25.98 26.27
C GLY A 554 10.49 25.51 26.45
N VAL A 555 9.67 25.81 25.45
CA VAL A 555 8.28 25.38 25.38
C VAL A 555 8.03 24.75 24.01
N LEU A 556 7.26 23.67 24.01
CA LEU A 556 6.70 23.05 22.82
C LEU A 556 5.21 23.39 22.75
N ASN A 557 4.78 23.84 21.58
CA ASN A 557 3.37 23.86 21.24
C ASN A 557 2.97 22.48 20.69
N ALA A 558 2.44 21.65 21.59
CA ALA A 558 2.06 20.29 21.27
C ALA A 558 0.84 20.28 20.35
N GLY A 559 0.77 19.30 19.45
CA GLY A 559 -0.37 19.10 18.55
C GLY A 559 -1.66 18.66 19.25
N GLN A 560 -1.63 18.47 20.58
CA GLN A 560 -2.78 18.11 21.41
C GLN A 560 -2.56 18.50 22.87
N ILE A 561 -3.63 18.49 23.66
CA ILE A 561 -3.60 18.79 25.10
C ILE A 561 -2.72 17.77 25.81
N VAL A 562 -1.82 18.27 26.66
CA VAL A 562 -0.95 17.46 27.53
C VAL A 562 -1.48 17.52 28.95
N SER A 563 -1.81 16.36 29.52
CA SER A 563 -2.22 16.22 30.91
C SER A 563 -1.02 16.27 31.85
N ALA A 564 -1.21 16.77 33.07
CA ALA A 564 -0.18 16.70 34.11
C ALA A 564 0.17 15.26 34.50
N ASP A 565 -0.72 14.30 34.26
CA ASP A 565 -0.51 12.88 34.55
C ASP A 565 0.20 12.13 33.41
N ASP A 566 0.31 12.73 32.22
CA ASP A 566 0.90 12.08 31.04
C ASP A 566 2.39 11.80 31.26
N ASN A 567 2.81 10.60 30.87
CA ASN A 567 4.20 10.20 30.93
C ASN A 567 4.93 10.71 29.69
N ILE A 568 5.78 11.72 29.87
CA ILE A 568 6.50 12.34 28.75
C ILE A 568 7.86 11.67 28.58
N ALA A 569 8.15 11.30 27.34
CA ALA A 569 9.45 10.81 26.89
C ALA A 569 9.85 11.52 25.59
N VAL A 570 11.15 11.59 25.33
CA VAL A 570 11.69 12.26 24.15
C VAL A 570 12.73 11.40 23.45
N THR A 571 12.88 11.61 22.16
CA THR A 571 14.00 11.08 21.36
C THR A 571 14.78 12.24 20.74
N VAL A 572 16.03 12.00 20.40
CA VAL A 572 16.82 12.89 19.54
C VAL A 572 17.15 12.20 18.23
N THR A 573 17.04 12.95 17.14
CA THR A 573 17.42 12.51 15.81
C THR A 573 18.37 13.53 15.19
N GLU A 574 19.50 13.07 14.66
CA GLU A 574 20.42 13.93 13.91
C GLU A 574 19.73 14.52 12.67
N LYS A 575 19.94 15.82 12.41
CA LYS A 575 19.57 16.42 11.12
C LYS A 575 20.74 16.29 10.14
N THR A 576 20.50 15.64 9.01
CA THR A 576 21.48 15.50 7.91
C THR A 576 21.34 16.62 6.87
N GLY A 577 20.25 17.39 6.94
CA GLY A 577 19.96 18.55 6.10
C GLY A 577 18.86 19.41 6.73
N ALA A 578 18.29 20.35 5.97
CA ALA A 578 17.19 21.19 6.45
C ALA A 578 15.98 20.34 6.88
N ASP A 579 15.60 19.37 6.03
CA ASP A 579 14.42 18.51 6.19
C ASP A 579 14.75 17.01 6.20
N THR A 580 16.03 16.63 6.09
CA THR A 580 16.47 15.24 6.13
C THR A 580 17.03 14.88 7.49
N LEU A 581 16.72 13.67 7.94
CA LEU A 581 17.08 13.14 9.25
C LEU A 581 18.06 11.97 9.11
N GLY A 582 18.72 11.62 10.22
CA GLY A 582 19.71 10.54 10.30
C GLY A 582 19.43 9.62 11.49
N SER A 583 20.49 9.29 12.23
CA SER A 583 20.43 8.37 13.38
C SER A 583 19.51 8.90 14.47
N THR A 584 18.70 8.02 15.06
CA THR A 584 17.80 8.32 16.19
C THR A 584 18.23 7.57 17.44
N SER A 585 18.17 8.23 18.59
CA SER A 585 18.42 7.67 19.92
C SER A 585 17.32 6.71 20.37
N GLU A 586 17.56 6.02 21.50
CA GLU A 586 16.49 5.43 22.30
C GLU A 586 15.57 6.52 22.87
N PHE A 587 14.47 6.10 23.53
CA PHE A 587 13.68 7.00 24.34
C PHE A 587 14.43 7.40 25.62
N SER A 588 14.26 8.66 26.01
CA SER A 588 14.66 9.15 27.32
C SER A 588 13.95 8.41 28.46
N GLY A 589 14.45 8.64 29.68
CA GLY A 589 13.66 8.38 30.88
C GLY A 589 12.33 9.13 30.85
N VAL A 590 11.34 8.60 31.59
CA VAL A 590 9.99 9.14 31.64
C VAL A 590 9.80 10.08 32.82
N LYS A 591 9.09 11.18 32.60
CA LYS A 591 8.56 11.98 33.70
C LYS A 591 7.14 12.45 33.41
N GLN A 592 6.29 12.39 34.44
CA GLN A 592 4.96 12.96 34.36
C GLN A 592 5.02 14.46 34.05
N GLY A 593 4.15 14.92 33.16
CA GLY A 593 4.04 16.32 32.75
C GLY A 593 4.00 17.29 33.93
N GLY A 594 3.39 16.88 35.04
CA GLY A 594 3.52 17.49 36.35
C GLY A 594 3.18 18.98 36.43
N THR A 595 3.21 19.51 37.65
CA THR A 595 2.93 20.91 37.96
C THR A 595 4.19 21.78 37.99
N SER A 596 5.23 21.44 37.23
CA SER A 596 6.57 22.02 37.41
C SER A 596 6.74 23.37 36.74
N SER A 597 7.35 24.32 37.45
CA SER A 597 7.75 25.63 36.94
C SER A 597 9.03 25.51 36.10
N VAL A 598 8.91 25.01 34.87
CA VAL A 598 10.02 25.05 33.91
C VAL A 598 9.90 26.35 33.14
N CYS A 599 10.54 27.39 33.66
CA CYS A 599 10.51 28.69 33.02
C CYS A 599 11.86 28.98 32.39
N THR A 600 11.82 29.57 31.20
CA THR A 600 13.01 30.08 30.54
C THR A 600 13.42 31.39 31.21
N ASP A 601 14.69 31.44 31.61
CA ASP A 601 15.32 32.57 32.27
C ASP A 601 15.51 33.71 31.26
N LEU A 602 14.44 34.48 30.99
CA LEU A 602 14.40 35.48 29.90
C LEU A 602 15.36 36.67 30.13
N LEU A 603 15.91 36.84 31.34
CA LEU A 603 16.59 38.07 31.76
C LEU A 603 17.96 37.88 32.45
N SER A 604 18.50 36.66 32.54
CA SER A 604 19.80 36.45 33.21
C SER A 604 21.03 36.83 32.35
N ASN A 605 20.83 37.18 31.07
CA ASN A 605 21.87 37.68 30.19
C ASN A 605 21.41 38.93 29.39
N PRO A 606 21.68 40.15 29.86
CA PRO A 606 21.24 41.39 29.21
C PRO A 606 21.89 41.66 27.85
N ASP A 607 22.87 40.83 27.43
CA ASP A 607 23.54 40.89 26.12
C ASP A 607 23.11 39.75 25.17
N ALA A 608 22.21 38.84 25.58
CA ALA A 608 21.66 37.84 24.69
C ALA A 608 20.49 38.43 23.90
N ASP A 609 20.67 38.52 22.58
CA ASP A 609 19.55 38.67 21.64
C ASP A 609 18.59 37.50 21.91
N LEU A 610 17.43 37.79 22.53
CA LEU A 610 16.38 36.79 22.72
C LEU A 610 15.87 36.44 21.33
N GLY A 611 16.50 35.43 20.71
CA GLY A 611 16.23 35.01 19.35
C GLY A 611 14.73 34.92 19.10
N SER A 612 14.32 35.28 17.87
CA SER A 612 12.91 35.28 17.44
C SER A 612 12.17 34.03 17.92
N LEU A 613 11.12 34.22 18.71
CA LEU A 613 10.13 33.18 18.99
C LEU A 613 9.40 32.88 17.68
N SER A 614 9.01 31.63 17.45
CA SER A 614 8.24 31.26 16.27
C SER A 614 7.10 30.33 16.64
N MET A 615 5.95 30.51 16.00
CA MET A 615 4.70 29.82 16.27
C MET A 615 4.03 29.40 14.98
N LYS A 616 3.22 28.34 15.01
CA LYS A 616 2.29 28.08 13.92
C LYS A 616 1.13 29.06 13.97
N GLU A 617 0.57 29.35 12.82
CA GLU A 617 -0.62 30.16 12.71
C GLU A 617 -1.84 29.57 13.43
N ASN A 618 -2.81 30.43 13.78
CA ASN A 618 -4.05 30.12 14.48
C ASN A 618 -3.87 29.44 15.85
N VAL A 619 -2.68 29.54 16.46
CA VAL A 619 -2.41 29.06 17.82
C VAL A 619 -2.08 30.21 18.76
N SER A 620 -2.57 30.19 20.00
CA SER A 620 -2.16 31.18 21.00
C SER A 620 -0.72 30.91 21.45
N VAL A 621 0.16 31.92 21.38
CA VAL A 621 1.48 31.84 22.03
C VAL A 621 1.31 31.89 23.52
N VAL A 622 2.01 31.00 24.20
CA VAL A 622 2.38 31.16 25.61
C VAL A 622 3.88 30.99 25.68
N THR A 623 4.59 32.09 25.92
CA THR A 623 5.96 32.01 26.43
C THR A 623 5.96 32.33 27.92
N LEU A 624 6.80 31.64 28.67
CA LEU A 624 6.90 31.75 30.12
C LEU A 624 7.94 32.83 30.48
N LEU A 625 7.51 33.85 31.20
CA LEU A 625 8.37 34.87 31.80
C LEU A 625 8.71 34.45 33.23
N GLU A 626 9.98 34.08 33.50
CA GLU A 626 10.42 33.61 34.82
C GLU A 626 10.63 34.75 35.84
N THR A 627 10.27 34.58 37.10
CA THR A 627 10.16 35.69 38.07
C THR A 627 11.21 35.64 39.19
N LYS A 628 12.52 35.49 38.96
CA LYS A 628 13.50 35.60 40.08
C LYS A 628 14.73 36.42 39.74
N ASP A 629 15.11 37.34 40.62
CA ASP A 629 16.46 37.91 40.59
C ASP A 629 17.49 36.88 41.07
N LYS A 630 18.78 37.21 40.95
CA LYS A 630 19.91 36.36 41.40
C LYS A 630 19.85 35.94 42.89
N ASP A 631 19.03 36.59 43.69
CA ASP A 631 18.85 36.35 45.12
C ASP A 631 17.52 35.64 45.42
N GLY A 632 16.72 35.30 44.39
CA GLY A 632 15.46 34.57 44.48
C GLY A 632 14.22 35.45 44.70
N ASN A 633 14.31 36.78 44.54
CA ASN A 633 13.17 37.67 44.74
C ASN A 633 12.28 37.76 43.48
N PRO A 634 10.95 37.85 43.64
CA PRO A 634 10.01 37.95 42.51
C PRO A 634 10.29 39.15 41.59
N ILE A 635 10.27 38.93 40.28
CA ILE A 635 10.32 39.97 39.24
C ILE A 635 8.91 40.17 38.67
N SER A 636 8.45 41.42 38.58
CA SER A 636 7.19 41.80 37.92
C SER A 636 7.43 42.15 36.45
N TYR A 637 6.60 41.63 35.56
CA TYR A 637 6.70 41.87 34.12
C TYR A 637 5.66 42.88 33.65
N MET A 638 6.05 43.77 32.74
CA MET A 638 5.12 44.61 31.99
C MET A 638 5.50 44.68 30.51
N ILE A 639 4.50 44.79 29.65
CA ILE A 639 4.71 45.22 28.28
C ILE A 639 5.01 46.72 28.33
N SER A 640 6.24 47.10 27.99
CA SER A 640 6.72 48.48 28.10
C SER A 640 6.77 49.22 26.76
N GLY A 641 6.60 48.49 25.65
CA GLY A 641 6.65 49.04 24.29
C GLY A 641 6.59 47.96 23.23
N GLY A 642 7.04 48.31 22.02
CA GLY A 642 6.89 47.49 20.81
C GLY A 642 5.72 47.96 19.94
N VAL A 643 5.85 47.79 18.63
CA VAL A 643 4.82 48.24 17.68
C VAL A 643 3.56 47.37 17.75
N ASP A 644 3.71 46.12 18.20
CA ASP A 644 2.62 45.14 18.36
C ASP A 644 2.23 44.92 19.82
N ALA A 645 2.64 45.82 20.72
CA ALA A 645 2.38 45.73 22.15
C ALA A 645 0.89 45.50 22.50
N ALA A 646 -0.02 45.99 21.65
CA ALA A 646 -1.46 45.86 21.83
C ALA A 646 -2.01 44.47 21.47
N SER A 647 -1.22 43.63 20.80
CA SER A 647 -1.59 42.26 20.44
C SER A 647 -1.29 41.27 21.57
N PHE A 648 -0.57 41.72 22.61
CA PHE A 648 -0.14 40.88 23.73
C PHE A 648 -0.73 41.33 25.06
N ILE A 649 -0.89 40.37 25.96
CA ILE A 649 -1.13 40.57 27.39
C ILE A 649 -0.13 39.73 28.19
N ILE A 650 0.12 40.16 29.41
CA ILE A 650 0.78 39.34 30.41
C ILE A 650 -0.30 38.89 31.38
N ARG A 651 -0.56 37.59 31.45
CA ARG A 651 -1.47 37.01 32.43
C ARG A 651 -0.70 36.37 33.57
N GLU A 652 -1.26 36.52 34.78
CA GLU A 652 -0.93 35.59 35.86
C GLU A 652 -1.63 34.25 35.58
N PRO A 653 -1.01 33.11 35.93
CA PRO A 653 -1.66 31.81 35.80
C PRO A 653 -3.01 31.77 36.50
N VAL A 654 -3.93 30.95 35.98
CA VAL A 654 -5.28 30.72 36.56
C VAL A 654 -5.15 30.44 38.07
N PRO A 655 -6.00 31.02 38.94
CA PRO A 655 -5.94 30.77 40.38
C PRO A 655 -6.02 29.27 40.71
N GLY A 656 -4.91 28.67 41.14
CA GLY A 656 -4.75 27.23 41.36
C GLY A 656 -3.64 26.57 40.53
N ALA A 657 -3.13 27.25 39.49
CA ALA A 657 -1.93 26.86 38.77
C ALA A 657 -0.68 27.14 39.62
N THR A 658 0.30 26.24 39.53
CA THR A 658 1.53 26.16 40.34
C THR A 658 2.79 26.57 39.58
N PHE A 659 2.65 27.22 38.42
CA PHE A 659 3.76 27.85 37.72
C PHE A 659 4.06 29.20 38.39
N ASP A 660 5.30 29.43 38.82
CA ASP A 660 5.77 30.70 39.44
C ASP A 660 5.98 31.81 38.37
N CYS A 661 5.38 31.70 37.18
CA CYS A 661 5.75 32.47 35.98
C CYS A 661 4.53 33.16 35.35
N SER A 662 4.74 34.30 34.70
CA SER A 662 3.68 34.99 33.94
C SER A 662 3.67 34.49 32.49
N THR A 663 2.49 34.34 31.89
CA THR A 663 2.36 33.96 30.47
C THR A 663 2.24 35.22 29.61
N LEU A 664 3.07 35.35 28.58
CA LEU A 664 2.81 36.31 27.50
C LEU A 664 1.87 35.64 26.51
N GLU A 665 0.66 36.17 26.39
CA GLU A 665 -0.42 35.64 25.56
C GLU A 665 -0.86 36.64 24.50
N PHE A 666 -1.29 36.13 23.35
CA PHE A 666 -2.02 36.93 22.38
C PHE A 666 -3.44 37.23 22.87
N LEU A 667 -3.94 38.44 22.58
CA LEU A 667 -5.33 38.80 22.83
C LEU A 667 -6.26 38.14 21.79
N SER A 668 -7.13 37.22 22.21
CA SER A 668 -8.20 36.66 21.37
C SER A 668 -9.49 37.49 21.44
N GLU A 669 -10.34 37.40 20.41
CA GLU A 669 -11.63 38.12 20.36
C GLU A 669 -12.67 37.61 21.37
N ASP A 670 -12.52 36.40 21.91
CA ASP A 670 -13.52 35.72 22.75
C ASP A 670 -13.29 35.85 24.27
N ASP A 671 -12.15 36.37 24.72
CA ASP A 671 -11.82 36.46 26.14
C ASP A 671 -12.41 37.72 26.81
N ASP A 672 -13.64 37.58 27.32
CA ASP A 672 -14.23 38.53 28.28
C ASP A 672 -13.38 38.55 29.57
N VAL A 673 -12.49 39.54 29.69
CA VAL A 673 -11.58 39.73 30.82
C VAL A 673 -12.35 39.98 32.12
N VAL A 674 -12.38 39.00 33.03
CA VAL A 674 -12.65 39.24 34.46
C VAL A 674 -11.70 38.42 35.33
N VAL A 675 -10.56 39.01 35.75
CA VAL A 675 -10.11 38.98 37.16
C VAL A 675 -9.33 40.26 37.48
N THR A 676 -9.90 41.08 38.35
CA THR A 676 -9.18 42.15 39.07
C THR A 676 -8.41 41.59 40.28
N ARG A 677 -7.16 42.01 40.46
CA ARG A 677 -6.70 42.75 41.67
C ARG A 677 -5.50 43.67 41.36
N ASN A 678 -5.84 44.91 41.00
CA ASN A 678 -5.03 46.14 41.07
C ASN A 678 -3.70 46.19 40.31
N LEU A 679 -3.76 46.52 39.02
CA LEU A 679 -3.11 47.73 38.50
C LEU A 679 -3.89 48.25 37.28
N SER A 680 -4.12 49.55 37.30
CA SER A 680 -5.03 50.27 36.43
C SER A 680 -4.43 50.49 35.03
N THR A 681 -4.97 49.83 34.00
CA THR A 681 -5.24 50.44 32.69
C THR A 681 -6.16 49.53 31.88
N PHE A 682 -7.40 49.98 31.68
CA PHE A 682 -8.31 49.48 30.66
C PHE A 682 -7.69 49.62 29.26
N ARG A 683 -7.99 48.71 28.34
CA ARG A 683 -8.31 49.05 26.94
C ARG A 683 -9.05 47.91 26.22
N THR A 684 -9.90 48.37 25.29
CA THR A 684 -11.02 47.73 24.59
C THR A 684 -10.61 46.77 23.47
N ALA A 685 -11.42 45.71 23.33
CA ALA A 685 -11.49 44.76 22.22
C ALA A 685 -11.43 45.43 20.83
N GLY A 686 -10.70 44.79 19.90
CA GLY A 686 -10.70 45.17 18.48
C GLY A 686 -9.46 44.79 17.66
N ALA A 687 -8.60 43.86 18.11
CA ALA A 687 -7.58 43.27 17.25
C ALA A 687 -8.15 41.96 16.66
N GLY A 688 -8.12 41.81 15.34
CA GLY A 688 -8.51 40.57 14.66
C GLY A 688 -7.69 39.38 15.17
N SER A 689 -8.18 38.15 14.93
CA SER A 689 -7.54 36.90 15.37
C SER A 689 -6.02 36.95 15.13
N PRO A 690 -5.20 37.08 16.18
CA PRO A 690 -3.76 37.14 16.00
C PRO A 690 -3.24 35.80 15.52
N GLY A 691 -2.43 35.86 14.48
CA GLY A 691 -1.68 34.72 13.99
C GLY A 691 -2.33 33.93 12.87
N ASP A 692 -3.26 34.47 12.08
CA ASP A 692 -3.52 33.97 10.72
C ASP A 692 -2.37 34.44 9.81
N PHE A 693 -1.64 33.53 9.15
CA PHE A 693 -0.46 33.91 8.37
C PHE A 693 -0.85 34.64 7.09
N GLU A 694 -2.00 34.30 6.50
CA GLU A 694 -2.54 34.84 5.26
C GLU A 694 -3.30 36.16 5.50
N ALA A 695 -3.69 36.42 6.75
CA ALA A 695 -4.21 37.69 7.23
C ALA A 695 -3.41 38.27 8.42
N PRO A 696 -2.16 38.76 8.18
CA PRO A 696 -1.31 39.30 9.24
C PRO A 696 -1.98 40.46 9.99
N ALA A 697 -2.13 40.30 11.30
CA ALA A 697 -2.72 41.32 12.18
C ALA A 697 -1.67 42.22 12.87
N ASP A 698 -0.38 42.01 12.61
CA ASP A 698 0.72 42.82 13.13
C ASP A 698 0.79 44.20 12.42
N ALA A 699 1.44 45.16 13.07
CA ALA A 699 1.56 46.53 12.60
C ALA A 699 2.41 46.65 11.32
N GLY A 700 3.30 45.69 11.06
CA GLY A 700 4.14 45.59 9.86
C GLY A 700 3.49 44.82 8.70
N GLN A 701 2.45 44.03 8.99
CA GLN A 701 1.85 43.03 8.11
C GLN A 701 2.89 42.06 7.54
N ASP A 702 3.91 41.72 8.33
CA ASP A 702 5.00 40.84 7.92
C ASP A 702 5.06 39.53 8.72
N ASN A 703 4.01 39.23 9.50
CA ASN A 703 3.93 38.07 10.38
C ASN A 703 5.00 38.05 11.48
N VAL A 704 5.66 39.18 11.75
CA VAL A 704 6.64 39.34 12.84
C VAL A 704 6.14 40.37 13.85
N TYR A 705 5.58 39.87 14.95
CA TYR A 705 5.09 40.70 16.03
C TYR A 705 6.24 41.14 16.95
N GLU A 706 6.40 42.45 17.14
CA GLU A 706 7.45 43.06 17.95
C GLU A 706 6.89 43.68 19.24
N VAL A 707 7.33 43.14 20.39
CA VAL A 707 6.96 43.60 21.73
C VAL A 707 8.20 43.89 22.58
N GLN A 708 8.14 44.87 23.48
CA GLN A 708 9.18 45.12 24.48
C GLN A 708 8.66 44.72 25.85
N ILE A 709 9.43 43.90 26.55
CA ILE A 709 9.08 43.39 27.88
C ILE A 709 10.06 43.99 28.89
N THR A 710 9.53 44.64 29.93
CA THR A 710 10.31 45.13 31.07
C THR A 710 10.07 44.24 32.29
N GLY A 711 11.14 43.67 32.85
CA GLY A 711 11.14 43.06 34.17
C GLY A 711 11.56 44.07 35.24
N VAL A 712 10.89 44.09 36.39
CA VAL A 712 11.20 44.96 37.55
C VAL A 712 11.33 44.12 38.83
N ASP A 713 12.45 44.25 39.54
CA ASP A 713 12.67 43.56 40.82
C ASP A 713 11.98 44.25 42.02
N VAL A 714 12.00 43.60 43.18
CA VAL A 714 11.42 44.12 44.43
C VAL A 714 12.09 45.41 44.96
N HIS A 715 13.26 45.76 44.44
CA HIS A 715 14.02 46.96 44.78
C HIS A 715 13.82 48.09 43.73
N GLY A 716 13.04 47.84 42.68
CA GLY A 716 12.74 48.79 41.60
C GLY A 716 13.80 48.85 40.49
N ASN A 717 14.78 47.93 40.46
CA ASN A 717 15.68 47.80 39.32
C ASN A 717 14.90 47.16 38.16
N SER A 718 15.16 47.62 36.94
CA SER A 718 14.44 47.13 35.77
C SER A 718 15.36 46.87 34.58
N VAL A 719 14.96 45.92 33.74
CA VAL A 719 15.61 45.56 32.48
C VAL A 719 14.53 45.44 31.41
N THR A 720 14.80 45.95 30.21
CA THR A 720 13.87 45.91 29.08
C THR A 720 14.50 45.19 27.91
N VAL A 721 13.79 44.23 27.32
CA VAL A 721 14.28 43.43 26.21
C VAL A 721 13.25 43.41 25.08
N PRO A 722 13.66 43.60 23.81
CA PRO A 722 12.78 43.37 22.67
C PRO A 722 12.55 41.86 22.47
N VAL A 723 11.32 41.49 22.16
CA VAL A 723 10.88 40.13 21.83
C VAL A 723 10.21 40.19 20.47
N ARG A 724 10.61 39.29 19.56
CA ARG A 724 10.01 39.14 18.23
C ARG A 724 9.33 37.78 18.16
N VAL A 725 8.10 37.73 17.69
CA VAL A 725 7.31 36.50 17.52
C VAL A 725 6.94 36.37 16.04
N SER A 726 7.47 35.37 15.35
CA SER A 726 7.13 35.09 13.95
C SER A 726 6.05 34.02 13.82
N VAL A 727 5.04 34.28 13.01
CA VAL A 727 4.03 33.28 12.61
C VAL A 727 4.56 32.47 11.43
N GLN A 728 4.41 31.15 11.50
CA GLN A 728 4.71 30.21 10.42
C GLN A 728 3.42 29.83 9.72
N ASP A 729 3.46 29.96 8.39
CA ASP A 729 2.52 29.44 7.41
C ASP A 729 2.33 27.92 7.58
N VAL A 730 1.08 27.47 7.65
CA VAL A 730 0.69 26.07 7.69
C VAL A 730 -0.33 25.81 6.59
N ASN A 731 0.11 25.13 5.52
CA ASN A 731 -0.72 24.75 4.38
C ASN A 731 -2.16 24.32 4.74
N GLU A 732 -3.15 25.09 4.30
CA GLU A 732 -4.56 24.78 4.39
C GLU A 732 -5.03 23.74 3.36
N LYS A 733 -6.28 23.29 3.50
CA LYS A 733 -6.91 22.46 2.48
C LYS A 733 -7.70 23.37 1.52
N PRO A 734 -7.68 23.08 0.20
CA PRO A 734 -8.47 23.86 -0.74
C PRO A 734 -9.97 23.59 -0.54
N VAL A 735 -10.76 24.65 -0.62
CA VAL A 735 -12.22 24.63 -0.45
C VAL A 735 -12.89 24.93 -1.79
N ILE A 736 -13.80 24.06 -2.21
CA ILE A 736 -14.68 24.35 -3.36
C ILE A 736 -15.74 25.36 -2.90
N ASP A 737 -15.71 26.56 -3.49
CA ASP A 737 -16.66 27.66 -3.19
C ASP A 737 -17.78 27.77 -4.24
N SER A 738 -17.78 26.87 -5.23
CA SER A 738 -18.83 26.79 -6.25
C SER A 738 -20.04 25.96 -5.75
N PRO A 739 -21.31 26.34 -6.09
CA PRO A 739 -22.52 25.55 -5.81
C PRO A 739 -22.45 24.03 -6.09
N ALA A 740 -23.19 23.22 -5.31
CA ALA A 740 -23.21 21.76 -5.50
C ALA A 740 -24.10 21.28 -6.67
N GLN A 741 -24.92 22.16 -7.26
CA GLN A 741 -25.84 21.83 -8.34
C GLN A 741 -25.91 22.96 -9.37
N VAL A 742 -25.98 22.55 -10.64
CA VAL A 742 -26.00 23.42 -11.81
C VAL A 742 -27.00 22.86 -12.82
N SER A 743 -27.73 23.75 -13.48
CA SER A 743 -28.59 23.42 -14.63
C SER A 743 -27.90 23.85 -15.92
N PHE A 744 -27.85 22.95 -16.91
CA PHE A 744 -27.30 23.22 -18.23
C PHE A 744 -28.41 23.13 -19.28
N ALA A 745 -28.37 24.00 -20.29
CA ALA A 745 -29.30 23.92 -21.42
C ALA A 745 -28.86 22.80 -22.36
N GLU A 746 -29.82 21.98 -22.79
CA GLU A 746 -29.58 20.95 -23.81
C GLU A 746 -28.94 21.53 -25.08
N GLU A 747 -28.19 20.69 -25.80
CA GLU A 747 -27.43 21.06 -27.00
C GLU A 747 -26.38 22.17 -26.79
N GLY A 748 -26.16 22.59 -25.54
CA GLY A 748 -25.16 23.57 -25.18
C GLY A 748 -23.75 23.03 -25.39
N VAL A 749 -22.88 23.85 -26.00
CA VAL A 749 -21.45 23.55 -26.21
C VAL A 749 -20.52 24.36 -25.29
N GLU A 750 -21.11 25.19 -24.43
CA GLU A 750 -20.37 26.02 -23.48
C GLU A 750 -19.93 25.21 -22.26
N ALA A 751 -19.13 25.85 -21.39
CA ALA A 751 -18.81 25.27 -20.10
C ALA A 751 -20.10 24.88 -19.36
N VAL A 752 -20.16 23.63 -18.90
CA VAL A 752 -21.28 23.16 -18.07
C VAL A 752 -21.22 23.85 -16.73
N TYR A 753 -20.02 23.93 -16.17
CA TYR A 753 -19.80 24.48 -14.86
C TYR A 753 -18.38 24.98 -14.69
N ASP A 754 -18.22 26.06 -13.95
CA ASP A 754 -16.93 26.62 -13.58
C ASP A 754 -16.71 26.31 -12.10
N LEU A 755 -15.97 25.23 -11.80
CA LEU A 755 -15.68 24.87 -10.42
C LEU A 755 -14.56 25.77 -9.92
N THR A 756 -14.90 26.68 -9.03
CA THR A 756 -13.91 27.49 -8.33
C THR A 756 -13.57 26.86 -6.98
N ALA A 757 -12.28 26.75 -6.70
CA ALA A 757 -11.74 26.46 -5.38
C ALA A 757 -10.84 27.62 -4.94
N VAL A 758 -10.80 27.83 -3.63
CA VAL A 758 -9.90 28.76 -2.98
C VAL A 758 -9.02 27.99 -2.01
N ASP A 759 -7.75 28.34 -2.00
CA ASP A 759 -6.82 27.99 -0.94
C ASP A 759 -6.20 29.30 -0.45
N SER A 760 -6.07 29.44 0.86
CA SER A 760 -5.54 30.64 1.50
C SER A 760 -4.03 30.74 1.28
N ASP A 761 -3.37 29.59 1.11
CA ASP A 761 -1.92 29.44 0.95
C ASP A 761 -1.33 30.23 -0.24
N ALA A 762 -0.17 30.82 0.00
CA ALA A 762 0.54 31.61 -1.00
C ALA A 762 0.97 30.76 -2.21
N GLY A 763 0.34 31.01 -3.36
CA GLY A 763 0.68 30.37 -4.63
C GLY A 763 -0.34 29.35 -5.11
N ASP A 764 -1.37 29.06 -4.32
CA ASP A 764 -2.46 28.14 -4.65
C ASP A 764 -3.69 28.89 -5.17
N VAL A 765 -3.53 29.47 -6.36
CA VAL A 765 -4.61 30.13 -7.11
C VAL A 765 -5.09 29.26 -8.27
N GLU A 766 -6.28 29.54 -8.78
CA GLU A 766 -6.76 28.82 -9.95
C GLU A 766 -5.78 28.94 -11.14
N GLY A 767 -5.34 27.78 -11.66
CA GLY A 767 -4.32 27.68 -12.71
C GLY A 767 -2.87 27.64 -12.22
N GLN A 768 -2.59 27.83 -10.92
CA GLN A 768 -1.26 27.74 -10.32
C GLN A 768 -1.39 27.13 -8.91
N GLY A 769 -0.89 25.91 -8.68
CA GLY A 769 -0.99 25.25 -7.37
C GLY A 769 -2.24 24.36 -7.23
N LEU A 770 -3.44 24.88 -7.56
CA LEU A 770 -4.68 24.10 -7.55
C LEU A 770 -4.83 23.18 -8.77
N THR A 771 -5.26 21.92 -8.54
CA THR A 771 -5.61 21.00 -9.62
C THR A 771 -6.94 20.29 -9.43
N TYR A 772 -7.72 20.22 -10.49
CA TYR A 772 -9.05 19.61 -10.50
C TYR A 772 -9.04 18.23 -11.17
N ARG A 773 -9.76 17.26 -10.61
CA ARG A 773 -10.05 15.99 -11.27
C ARG A 773 -11.47 15.51 -10.96
N LEU A 774 -12.04 14.74 -11.88
CA LEU A 774 -13.23 13.94 -11.61
C LEU A 774 -12.82 12.69 -10.82
N ASN A 775 -13.45 12.44 -9.67
CA ASN A 775 -13.09 11.36 -8.75
C ASN A 775 -14.15 10.25 -8.65
N GLY A 776 -15.18 10.28 -9.51
CA GLY A 776 -16.24 9.27 -9.55
C GLY A 776 -17.60 9.83 -10.01
N GLY A 777 -18.59 8.94 -10.08
CA GLY A 777 -19.95 9.21 -10.55
C GLY A 777 -20.34 8.29 -11.71
N ALA A 778 -21.61 7.87 -11.77
CA ALA A 778 -22.11 6.96 -12.81
C ALA A 778 -21.86 7.51 -14.23
N ASP A 779 -21.94 8.83 -14.38
CA ASP A 779 -21.86 9.53 -15.65
C ASP A 779 -20.51 10.22 -15.88
N MET A 780 -19.49 9.90 -15.06
CA MET A 780 -18.18 10.58 -15.11
C MET A 780 -17.56 10.59 -16.52
N ALA A 781 -17.75 9.51 -17.28
CA ALA A 781 -17.22 9.38 -18.64
C ALA A 781 -17.86 10.36 -19.65
N LEU A 782 -19.00 10.96 -19.32
CA LEU A 782 -19.67 11.97 -20.15
C LEU A 782 -19.10 13.38 -19.94
N PHE A 783 -18.19 13.56 -18.99
CA PHE A 783 -17.63 14.86 -18.64
C PHE A 783 -16.10 14.92 -18.82
N THR A 784 -15.62 16.12 -19.07
CA THR A 784 -14.22 16.51 -18.96
C THR A 784 -14.11 17.69 -18.01
N ILE A 785 -13.03 17.74 -17.25
CA ILE A 785 -12.69 18.90 -16.43
C ILE A 785 -11.31 19.39 -16.83
N ASP A 786 -11.18 20.70 -17.04
CA ASP A 786 -9.87 21.29 -17.22
C ASP A 786 -9.12 21.25 -15.89
N ARG A 787 -7.99 20.55 -15.87
CA ARG A 787 -7.23 20.28 -14.65
C ARG A 787 -6.70 21.56 -13.99
N ALA A 788 -6.47 22.61 -14.76
CA ALA A 788 -5.89 23.86 -14.27
C ALA A 788 -6.98 24.88 -13.88
N THR A 789 -8.09 24.89 -14.62
CA THR A 789 -9.10 25.96 -14.52
C THR A 789 -10.44 25.51 -13.93
N GLY A 790 -10.61 24.22 -13.58
CA GLY A 790 -11.85 23.73 -12.97
C GLY A 790 -13.07 23.68 -13.91
N ILE A 791 -12.92 24.10 -15.17
CA ILE A 791 -14.03 24.16 -16.11
C ILE A 791 -14.49 22.76 -16.51
N LEU A 792 -15.70 22.41 -16.10
CA LEU A 792 -16.40 21.18 -16.44
C LEU A 792 -17.17 21.33 -17.76
N ARG A 793 -17.07 20.32 -18.63
CA ARG A 793 -17.76 20.24 -19.92
C ARG A 793 -18.30 18.85 -20.17
N PHE A 794 -19.38 18.75 -20.93
CA PHE A 794 -19.74 17.48 -21.54
C PHE A 794 -18.73 17.11 -22.64
N VAL A 795 -18.46 15.81 -22.78
CA VAL A 795 -17.75 15.25 -23.95
C VAL A 795 -18.60 15.41 -25.20
N SER A 796 -19.92 15.28 -25.07
CA SER A 796 -20.91 15.56 -26.13
C SER A 796 -22.15 16.21 -25.50
N PRO A 797 -22.65 17.33 -26.05
CA PRO A 797 -23.83 17.99 -25.51
C PRO A 797 -25.00 17.02 -25.31
N PRO A 798 -25.69 17.05 -24.16
CA PRO A 798 -26.86 16.23 -23.93
C PRO A 798 -28.07 16.82 -24.66
N ASP A 799 -28.91 15.94 -25.21
CA ASP A 799 -30.24 16.26 -25.77
C ASP A 799 -31.28 15.95 -24.68
N TYR A 800 -32.12 16.91 -24.29
CA TYR A 800 -33.08 16.69 -23.21
C TYR A 800 -34.14 15.66 -23.58
N GLU A 801 -34.46 15.55 -24.88
CA GLU A 801 -35.38 14.57 -25.41
C GLU A 801 -34.76 13.16 -25.54
N ILE A 802 -33.44 13.04 -25.40
CA ILE A 802 -32.68 11.78 -25.44
C ILE A 802 -31.72 11.71 -24.22
N PRO A 803 -32.27 11.50 -22.99
CA PRO A 803 -31.52 11.58 -21.75
C PRO A 803 -30.49 10.47 -21.53
#